data_AF-A0A0S7BHV0-F1
#
_entry.id   AF-A0A0S7BHV0-F1
#
_cell.length_a   1.000
_cell.length_b   1.000
_cell.length_c   1.000
_cell.angle_alpha   90.00
_cell.angle_beta   90.00
_cell.angle_gamma   90.00
#
_symmetry.space_group_name_H-M   'P 1'
#
loop_
_entity.id
_entity.type
_entity.pdbx_description
1 polymer ?
#
loop_
_entity_poly.entity_id
_entity_poly.type
_entity_poly.pdbx_seq_one_letter_code
_entity_poly.pdbx_strand_id
1 'polypeptide(L)'
;MALVQTDFLPHTHGFPFANAFDVRLPLHYDLPLGGSVDVNAVSDGLCGGMCFAALDYFQAGQRPPAVADEGLQVYLRGRHLDSLKPETILKIMELLLVDGERGKRLLQREILKLRRQLDKGKPVVLALLFSGTQAGQAASHFGVAVGYEHQESPSQFHFNLYDPNHPGATQHLVASLAGGGLTYGSAALLGLLVIPFKPSPNPPRQLWPEQALAFAAETAPAFRLRWPVDSRRVNQYFGENPESYRGFGLPGHEGLDLYAPSGANIYAAADGEVYQAGFPKNHPYGRHIRIRHRIAGKTVHTVYAHLSEIRVGVGQHVAAGEWIGNADNTGNSRGSHLHLTLKIEGEGAKGYPAGVVDPWPYLKDSPAVEPEPGVGPFPPPGGVEVFTTIELYLRRGPSTDAEGIAVLPAGERLQVLGNAAEGRPKIGRQGEWLAVLTASGQAGYAAAWFLQDTRQAFPPSDLVIYPFDQLNLRAGPGTGFELLAMLTLNDPLTVLGDAGLAREKLGRKNEWIQVETEKGQRGFVAAWLARATGQSAPASGLTVYPIEWVNLRARPSTQDNILAVVLGSDALAVLGDTDLARAKIGQAEQWLNVRTPAGLEGYVAAWLVRTQAPRGPGQVGLRVIASADLNLRKQPSVNSPRVSGLFANEVLNVLEPDLAAARLKIGQPEQWIYGENSKGERGWAAAWFLKAA
;
A
#
# COMPACT_ATOMS: atom_id res chain seq x y z
N MET A 1 -11.44 -30.22 42.41
CA MET A 1 -11.23 -29.23 41.33
C MET A 1 -11.11 -29.99 40.03
N ALA A 2 -12.01 -29.77 39.07
CA ALA A 2 -11.88 -30.35 37.74
C ALA A 2 -11.01 -29.41 36.89
N LEU A 3 -9.82 -29.87 36.51
CA LEU A 3 -8.93 -29.15 35.60
C LEU A 3 -9.49 -29.28 34.17
N VAL A 4 -9.81 -28.14 33.56
CA VAL A 4 -10.15 -28.06 32.13
C VAL A 4 -8.89 -27.60 31.40
N GLN A 5 -8.44 -28.36 30.40
CA GLN A 5 -7.25 -28.04 29.63
C GLN A 5 -7.45 -28.33 28.14
N THR A 6 -6.85 -27.50 27.31
CA THR A 6 -6.81 -27.64 25.84
C THR A 6 -5.54 -28.39 25.42
N ASP A 7 -5.49 -28.89 24.19
CA ASP A 7 -4.28 -29.55 23.66
C ASP A 7 -3.11 -28.56 23.41
N PHE A 8 -3.35 -27.25 23.53
CA PHE A 8 -2.29 -26.26 23.43
C PHE A 8 -1.44 -26.25 24.71
N LEU A 9 -0.25 -26.81 24.60
CA LEU A 9 0.81 -26.74 25.61
C LEU A 9 1.73 -25.51 25.41
N PRO A 10 1.83 -24.56 26.36
CA PRO A 10 2.66 -23.34 26.23
C PRO A 10 4.13 -23.58 25.88
N HIS A 11 4.75 -24.62 26.45
CA HIS A 11 6.16 -24.94 26.21
C HIS A 11 6.43 -25.63 24.86
N THR A 12 5.39 -26.18 24.21
CA THR A 12 5.52 -26.89 22.93
C THR A 12 4.98 -26.08 21.75
N HIS A 13 3.88 -25.35 21.97
CA HIS A 13 3.13 -24.66 20.93
C HIS A 13 3.25 -23.13 21.02
N GLY A 14 3.85 -22.61 22.09
CA GLY A 14 4.26 -21.21 22.18
C GLY A 14 5.63 -20.98 21.54
N PHE A 15 5.93 -19.72 21.20
CA PHE A 15 7.29 -19.34 20.78
C PHE A 15 8.28 -19.53 21.95
N PRO A 16 9.50 -20.03 21.70
CA PRO A 16 10.51 -20.25 22.73
C PRO A 16 11.41 -19.02 22.96
N PHE A 17 11.13 -17.89 22.31
CA PHE A 17 11.77 -16.60 22.55
C PHE A 17 10.76 -15.58 23.06
N ALA A 18 11.25 -14.59 23.80
CA ALA A 18 10.41 -13.57 24.40
C ALA A 18 10.01 -12.48 23.38
N ASN A 19 8.85 -11.88 23.59
CA ASN A 19 8.42 -10.65 22.90
C ASN A 19 9.32 -9.46 23.29
N ALA A 20 10.47 -9.35 22.64
CA ALA A 20 11.46 -8.29 22.84
C ALA A 20 11.75 -7.54 21.53
N PHE A 21 10.70 -7.27 20.76
CA PHE A 21 10.80 -6.61 19.45
C PHE A 21 10.75 -5.09 19.60
N ASP A 22 11.79 -4.39 19.14
CA ASP A 22 11.78 -2.92 19.03
C ASP A 22 11.06 -2.49 17.74
N VAL A 23 9.73 -2.57 17.79
CA VAL A 23 8.86 -2.28 16.64
C VAL A 23 7.83 -1.25 17.07
N ARG A 24 7.96 -0.03 16.53
CA ARG A 24 6.88 0.96 16.57
C ARG A 24 6.05 0.86 15.30
N LEU A 25 4.79 0.50 15.45
CA LEU A 25 3.84 0.49 14.34
C LEU A 25 3.35 1.94 14.15
N PRO A 26 3.53 2.57 12.98
CA PRO A 26 3.10 3.95 12.74
C PRO A 26 1.58 4.00 12.48
N LEU A 27 0.81 3.41 13.41
CA LEU A 27 -0.63 3.25 13.30
C LEU A 27 -1.28 4.02 14.45
N HIS A 28 -2.09 5.00 14.08
CA HIS A 28 -2.95 5.75 14.98
C HIS A 28 -4.40 5.49 14.59
N TYR A 29 -5.25 5.26 15.58
CA TYR A 29 -6.69 5.15 15.37
C TYR A 29 -7.38 6.41 15.86
N ASP A 30 -8.07 7.09 14.95
CA ASP A 30 -8.88 8.26 15.28
C ASP A 30 -10.18 7.81 15.96
N LEU A 31 -10.45 8.38 17.14
CA LEU A 31 -11.64 8.05 17.90
C LEU A 31 -12.86 8.81 17.37
N PRO A 32 -14.08 8.23 17.42
CA PRO A 32 -15.30 8.83 16.85
C PRO A 32 -15.72 10.19 17.43
N LEU A 33 -15.10 10.64 18.53
CA LEU A 33 -15.42 11.88 19.26
C LEU A 33 -14.23 12.85 19.35
N GLY A 34 -13.15 12.61 18.58
CA GLY A 34 -11.92 13.39 18.60
C GLY A 34 -10.83 12.78 19.49
N GLY A 35 -9.57 12.96 19.08
CA GLY A 35 -8.38 12.34 19.66
C GLY A 35 -7.89 11.13 18.85
N SER A 36 -6.59 10.85 18.91
CA SER A 36 -5.95 9.72 18.23
C SER A 36 -5.31 8.79 19.25
N VAL A 37 -5.59 7.49 19.17
CA VAL A 37 -4.93 6.47 19.99
C VAL A 37 -3.76 5.90 19.21
N ASP A 38 -2.55 6.12 19.71
CA ASP A 38 -1.35 5.41 19.25
C ASP A 38 -1.47 3.94 19.63
N VAL A 39 -1.40 3.04 18.64
CA VAL A 39 -1.48 1.60 18.85
C VAL A 39 -0.36 1.09 19.75
N ASN A 40 0.82 1.73 19.71
CA ASN A 40 1.94 1.40 20.58
C ASN A 40 1.69 1.82 22.04
N ALA A 41 0.72 2.70 22.30
CA ALA A 41 0.28 3.00 23.67
C ALA A 41 -0.73 1.97 24.20
N VAL A 42 -1.31 1.14 23.33
CA VAL A 42 -2.31 0.12 23.68
C VAL A 42 -1.68 -1.24 23.96
N SER A 43 -0.66 -1.65 23.18
CA SER A 43 0.05 -2.92 23.36
C SER A 43 1.54 -2.72 23.19
N ASP A 44 2.35 -3.39 24.03
CA ASP A 44 3.81 -3.31 23.96
C ASP A 44 4.40 -4.48 23.14
N GLY A 45 5.32 -4.16 22.22
CA GLY A 45 5.88 -5.11 21.28
C GLY A 45 4.83 -5.80 20.39
N LEU A 46 5.06 -7.08 20.07
CA LEU A 46 4.22 -7.89 19.17
C LEU A 46 3.44 -9.00 19.89
N CYS A 47 3.17 -8.88 21.20
CA CYS A 47 2.55 -9.96 22.00
C CYS A 47 1.23 -10.48 21.41
N GLY A 48 0.35 -9.60 20.91
CA GLY A 48 -0.89 -10.00 20.22
C GLY A 48 -0.66 -10.81 18.94
N GLY A 49 0.41 -10.48 18.19
CA GLY A 49 0.78 -11.19 16.97
C GLY A 49 1.42 -12.53 17.24
N MET A 50 2.23 -12.62 18.30
CA MET A 50 2.77 -13.89 18.79
C MET A 50 1.68 -14.83 19.28
N CYS A 51 0.65 -14.33 19.97
CA CYS A 51 -0.50 -15.14 20.39
C CYS A 51 -1.28 -15.69 19.18
N PHE A 52 -1.56 -14.86 18.18
CA PHE A 52 -2.27 -15.27 16.97
C PHE A 52 -1.44 -16.27 16.16
N ALA A 53 -0.16 -15.98 15.94
CA ALA A 53 0.73 -16.87 15.19
C ALA A 53 0.94 -18.21 15.89
N ALA A 54 1.09 -18.25 17.22
CA ALA A 54 1.21 -19.51 17.96
C ALA A 54 -0.02 -20.41 17.78
N LEU A 55 -1.23 -19.83 17.73
CA LEU A 55 -2.45 -20.57 17.39
C LEU A 55 -2.50 -21.01 15.93
N ASP A 56 -1.99 -20.21 15.00
CA ASP A 56 -1.87 -20.61 13.58
C ASP A 56 -0.93 -21.83 13.43
N TYR A 57 0.22 -21.83 14.10
CA TYR A 57 1.13 -23.00 14.13
C TYR A 57 0.47 -24.23 14.75
N PHE A 58 -0.20 -24.06 15.90
CA PHE A 58 -0.91 -25.14 16.57
C PHE A 58 -2.00 -25.75 15.68
N GLN A 59 -2.83 -24.94 15.02
CA GLN A 59 -3.86 -25.42 14.10
C GLN A 59 -3.29 -26.07 12.85
N ALA A 60 -2.11 -25.64 12.42
CA ALA A 60 -1.38 -26.25 11.33
C ALA A 60 -0.63 -27.54 11.73
N GLY A 61 -0.71 -27.97 12.99
CA GLY A 61 0.05 -29.12 13.51
C GLY A 61 1.56 -28.91 13.51
N GLN A 62 2.01 -27.66 13.55
CA GLN A 62 3.41 -27.26 13.46
C GLN A 62 3.88 -26.65 14.79
N ARG A 63 5.19 -26.71 15.04
CA ARG A 63 5.81 -25.98 16.14
C ARG A 63 6.26 -24.60 15.66
N PRO A 64 6.10 -23.54 16.50
CA PRO A 64 6.64 -22.24 16.16
C PRO A 64 8.17 -22.26 16.03
N PRO A 65 8.73 -21.42 15.15
CA PRO A 65 10.17 -21.19 15.06
C PRO A 65 10.82 -20.81 16.40
N ALA A 66 12.02 -21.33 16.63
CA ALA A 66 12.92 -21.00 17.72
C ALA A 66 13.65 -19.65 17.60
N VAL A 67 13.64 -19.03 16.43
CA VAL A 67 14.26 -17.73 16.14
C VAL A 67 13.33 -16.94 15.23
N ALA A 68 13.21 -15.64 15.49
CA ALA A 68 12.44 -14.70 14.68
C ALA A 68 13.28 -14.11 13.53
N ASP A 69 13.38 -14.85 12.42
CA ASP A 69 13.93 -14.30 11.17
C ASP A 69 13.05 -13.17 10.59
N GLU A 70 13.54 -12.49 9.56
CA GLU A 70 12.84 -11.34 8.97
C GLU A 70 11.45 -11.70 8.44
N GLY A 71 11.29 -12.88 7.86
CA GLY A 71 10.00 -13.38 7.37
C GLY A 71 8.99 -13.63 8.49
N LEU A 72 9.44 -14.25 9.58
CA LEU A 72 8.62 -14.46 10.77
C LEU A 72 8.28 -13.12 11.44
N GLN A 73 9.20 -12.15 11.52
CA GLN A 73 8.90 -10.84 12.08
C GLN A 73 7.82 -10.08 11.30
N VAL A 74 7.88 -10.12 9.96
CA VAL A 74 6.82 -9.54 9.11
C VAL A 74 5.48 -10.23 9.35
N TYR A 75 5.49 -11.56 9.46
CA TYR A 75 4.29 -12.34 9.77
C TYR A 75 3.72 -11.97 11.15
N LEU A 76 4.55 -11.91 12.20
CA LEU A 76 4.16 -11.50 13.54
C LEU A 76 3.55 -10.09 13.59
N ARG A 77 4.11 -9.13 12.82
CA ARG A 77 3.55 -7.77 12.69
C ARG A 77 2.15 -7.78 12.08
N GLY A 78 1.95 -8.52 10.99
CA GLY A 78 0.63 -8.67 10.36
C GLY A 78 -0.41 -9.28 11.30
N ARG A 79 -0.02 -10.35 12.02
CA ARG A 79 -0.90 -10.99 13.02
C ARG A 79 -1.16 -10.12 14.24
N HIS A 80 -0.23 -9.23 14.60
CA HIS A 80 -0.44 -8.26 15.66
C HIS A 80 -1.52 -7.24 15.30
N LEU A 81 -1.52 -6.75 14.06
CA LEU A 81 -2.60 -5.90 13.55
C LEU A 81 -3.96 -6.62 13.51
N ASP A 82 -3.98 -7.90 13.14
CA ASP A 82 -5.20 -8.72 13.18
C ASP A 82 -5.79 -8.85 14.59
N SER A 83 -4.95 -8.81 15.63
CA SER A 83 -5.37 -8.85 17.04
C SER A 83 -5.88 -7.49 17.55
N LEU A 84 -5.48 -6.39 16.91
CA LEU A 84 -5.77 -5.00 17.28
C LEU A 84 -6.67 -4.29 16.26
N LYS A 85 -7.77 -4.94 15.88
CA LYS A 85 -8.80 -4.31 15.05
C LYS A 85 -9.43 -3.09 15.76
N PRO A 86 -9.98 -2.12 15.01
CA PRO A 86 -10.63 -0.94 15.58
C PRO A 86 -11.64 -1.28 16.69
N GLU A 87 -12.44 -2.33 16.52
CA GLU A 87 -13.45 -2.73 17.50
C GLU A 87 -12.84 -3.31 18.79
N THR A 88 -11.66 -3.94 18.68
CA THR A 88 -10.90 -4.41 19.84
C THR A 88 -10.35 -3.23 20.63
N ILE A 89 -9.76 -2.25 19.95
CA ILE A 89 -9.17 -1.07 20.59
C ILE A 89 -10.23 -0.23 21.27
N LEU A 90 -11.38 -0.01 20.62
CA LEU A 90 -12.50 0.71 21.22
C LEU A 90 -13.01 0.01 22.49
N LYS A 91 -13.06 -1.33 22.52
CA LYS A 91 -13.44 -2.09 23.71
C LYS A 91 -12.38 -2.04 24.81
N ILE A 92 -11.10 -2.07 24.46
CA ILE A 92 -10.01 -1.89 25.42
C ILE A 92 -10.12 -0.50 26.06
N MET A 93 -10.30 0.55 25.26
CA MET A 93 -10.51 1.92 25.76
C MET A 93 -11.77 2.05 26.61
N GLU A 94 -12.89 1.45 26.18
CA GLU A 94 -14.14 1.43 26.96
C GLU A 94 -13.91 0.79 28.33
N LEU A 95 -13.22 -0.35 28.39
CA LEU A 95 -12.92 -1.04 29.65
C LEU A 95 -11.96 -0.28 30.56
N LEU A 96 -11.02 0.49 30.00
CA LEU A 96 -10.11 1.35 30.78
C LEU A 96 -10.83 2.56 31.39
N LEU A 97 -11.99 2.97 30.84
CA LEU A 97 -12.77 4.12 31.28
C LEU A 97 -13.95 3.74 32.20
N VAL A 98 -14.21 2.44 32.40
CA VAL A 98 -15.39 1.95 33.14
C VAL A 98 -15.02 1.54 34.56
N ASP A 99 -15.52 2.28 35.55
CA ASP A 99 -15.29 2.01 36.97
C ASP A 99 -16.43 1.28 37.69
N GLY A 100 -16.10 0.70 38.84
CA GLY A 100 -17.07 0.16 39.82
C GLY A 100 -17.88 -1.05 39.34
N GLU A 101 -19.18 -1.07 39.64
CA GLU A 101 -20.07 -2.22 39.37
C GLU A 101 -20.26 -2.55 37.88
N ARG A 102 -20.03 -1.58 37.00
CA ARG A 102 -20.13 -1.79 35.55
C ARG A 102 -18.93 -2.59 35.02
N GLY A 103 -17.72 -2.32 35.53
CA GLY A 103 -16.52 -3.11 35.24
C GLY A 103 -16.63 -4.55 35.74
N LYS A 104 -17.13 -4.76 36.97
CA LYS A 104 -17.38 -6.09 37.53
C LYS A 104 -18.31 -6.95 36.65
N ARG A 105 -19.41 -6.38 36.15
CA ARG A 105 -20.36 -7.10 35.27
C ARG A 105 -19.75 -7.47 33.92
N LEU A 106 -18.91 -6.61 33.36
CA LEU A 106 -18.19 -6.89 32.11
C LEU A 106 -17.16 -8.01 32.32
N LEU A 107 -16.38 -7.94 33.40
CA LEU A 107 -15.42 -8.98 33.77
C LEU A 107 -16.11 -10.35 33.95
N GLN A 108 -17.23 -10.41 34.68
CA GLN A 108 -18.00 -11.64 34.83
C GLN A 108 -18.45 -12.20 33.47
N ARG A 109 -18.89 -11.35 32.54
CA ARG A 109 -19.29 -11.77 31.19
C ARG A 109 -18.14 -12.32 30.38
N GLU A 110 -16.96 -11.70 30.44
CA GLU A 110 -15.76 -12.17 29.71
C GLU A 110 -15.23 -13.48 30.30
N ILE A 111 -15.24 -13.66 31.62
CA ILE A 111 -14.89 -14.93 32.28
C ILE A 111 -15.81 -16.07 31.80
N LEU A 112 -17.13 -15.82 31.71
CA LEU A 112 -18.08 -16.81 31.20
C LEU A 112 -17.86 -17.14 29.71
N LYS A 113 -17.49 -16.15 28.89
CA LYS A 113 -17.14 -16.38 27.47
C LYS A 113 -15.87 -17.23 27.35
N LEU A 114 -14.85 -16.91 28.14
CA LEU A 114 -13.59 -17.63 28.20
C LEU A 114 -13.82 -19.09 28.57
N ARG A 115 -14.53 -19.33 29.69
CA ARG A 115 -14.90 -20.67 30.15
C ARG A 115 -15.59 -21.49 29.05
N ARG A 116 -16.62 -20.94 28.40
CA ARG A 116 -17.36 -21.63 27.33
C ARG A 116 -16.50 -22.06 26.15
N GLN A 117 -15.38 -21.39 25.90
CA GLN A 117 -14.46 -21.77 24.82
C GLN A 117 -13.45 -22.81 25.30
N LEU A 118 -12.91 -22.67 26.51
CA LEU A 118 -12.01 -23.66 27.11
C LEU A 118 -12.72 -25.00 27.35
N ASP A 119 -13.99 -24.99 27.77
CA ASP A 119 -14.83 -26.19 27.90
C ASP A 119 -15.01 -26.94 26.57
N LYS A 120 -14.78 -26.28 25.43
CA LYS A 120 -14.80 -26.88 24.09
C LYS A 120 -13.41 -27.32 23.60
N GLY A 121 -12.40 -27.30 24.48
CA GLY A 121 -11.01 -27.59 24.14
C GLY A 121 -10.34 -26.53 23.26
N LYS A 122 -10.91 -25.33 23.15
CA LYS A 122 -10.36 -24.26 22.27
C LYS A 122 -9.48 -23.31 23.07
N PRO A 123 -8.19 -23.17 22.75
CA PRO A 123 -7.35 -22.12 23.34
C PRO A 123 -7.84 -20.73 22.89
N VAL A 124 -7.72 -19.74 23.77
CA VAL A 124 -8.39 -18.43 23.61
C VAL A 124 -7.40 -17.29 23.78
N VAL A 125 -7.34 -16.36 22.83
CA VAL A 125 -6.53 -15.15 22.97
C VAL A 125 -7.23 -14.15 23.90
N LEU A 126 -6.48 -13.61 24.85
CA LEU A 126 -6.93 -12.63 25.83
C LEU A 126 -6.11 -11.34 25.71
N ALA A 127 -6.76 -10.20 25.91
CA ALA A 127 -6.09 -8.96 26.31
C ALA A 127 -6.31 -8.73 27.82
N LEU A 128 -5.21 -8.52 28.55
CA LEU A 128 -5.14 -8.25 29.98
C LEU A 128 -4.89 -6.75 30.20
N LEU A 129 -5.69 -6.10 31.03
CA LEU A 129 -5.65 -4.64 31.24
C LEU A 129 -5.11 -4.33 32.63
N PHE A 130 -4.05 -3.52 32.74
CA PHE A 130 -3.38 -3.25 34.02
C PHE A 130 -3.85 -1.94 34.66
N SER A 131 -3.94 -1.92 36.00
CA SER A 131 -4.31 -0.72 36.75
C SER A 131 -3.11 0.21 36.93
N GLY A 132 -2.86 1.07 35.94
CA GLY A 132 -1.88 2.16 36.01
C GLY A 132 -1.00 2.25 34.77
N THR A 133 -1.17 3.32 34.00
CA THR A 133 -0.20 3.73 32.98
C THR A 133 0.90 4.54 33.66
N GLN A 134 2.04 3.91 34.00
CA GLN A 134 3.26 4.70 34.13
C GLN A 134 3.63 5.23 32.74
N ALA A 135 4.12 6.47 32.66
CA ALA A 135 4.49 7.09 31.39
C ALA A 135 5.47 6.17 30.62
N GLY A 136 4.99 5.59 29.51
CA GLY A 136 5.78 4.69 28.66
C GLY A 136 5.44 3.20 28.74
N GLN A 137 4.44 2.77 29.52
CA GLN A 137 3.99 1.37 29.55
C GLN A 137 2.63 1.18 28.87
N ALA A 138 2.50 0.15 28.03
CA ALA A 138 1.27 -0.10 27.26
C ALA A 138 0.07 -0.44 28.15
N ALA A 139 -1.11 -0.01 27.72
CA ALA A 139 -2.36 -0.17 28.47
C ALA A 139 -2.85 -1.63 28.56
N SER A 140 -2.36 -2.53 27.70
CA SER A 140 -2.77 -3.93 27.65
C SER A 140 -1.64 -4.89 27.25
N HIS A 141 -1.74 -6.14 27.69
CA HIS A 141 -0.86 -7.25 27.31
C HIS A 141 -1.67 -8.45 26.82
N PHE A 142 -1.11 -9.23 25.88
CA PHE A 142 -1.82 -10.34 25.27
C PHE A 142 -1.24 -11.69 25.70
N GLY A 143 -2.14 -12.65 25.94
CA GLY A 143 -1.79 -14.04 26.24
C GLY A 143 -2.82 -15.02 25.68
N VAL A 144 -2.49 -16.31 25.68
CA VAL A 144 -3.42 -17.38 25.25
C VAL A 144 -3.81 -18.20 26.46
N ALA A 145 -5.10 -18.22 26.81
CA ALA A 145 -5.65 -19.11 27.80
C ALA A 145 -5.79 -20.54 27.26
N VAL A 146 -5.25 -21.48 28.02
CA VAL A 146 -5.11 -22.89 27.60
C VAL A 146 -5.79 -23.85 28.57
N GLY A 147 -6.32 -23.35 29.68
CA GLY A 147 -7.04 -24.15 30.67
C GLY A 147 -7.44 -23.34 31.89
N TYR A 148 -8.23 -23.95 32.77
CA TYR A 148 -8.57 -23.36 34.07
C TYR A 148 -8.94 -24.41 35.12
N GLU A 149 -8.83 -24.00 36.38
CA GLU A 149 -9.39 -24.67 37.55
C GLU A 149 -10.38 -23.75 38.24
N HIS A 150 -11.48 -24.30 38.77
CA HIS A 150 -12.47 -23.54 39.54
C HIS A 150 -12.51 -24.03 40.99
N GLN A 151 -12.25 -23.12 41.91
CA GLN A 151 -12.48 -23.29 43.34
C GLN A 151 -13.88 -22.81 43.68
N GLU A 152 -14.70 -23.64 44.33
CA GLU A 152 -16.11 -23.31 44.60
C GLU A 152 -16.30 -22.35 45.79
N SER A 153 -15.40 -22.37 46.78
CA SER A 153 -15.47 -21.49 47.96
C SER A 153 -14.07 -21.02 48.41
N PRO A 154 -13.77 -19.70 48.34
CA PRO A 154 -14.52 -18.68 47.59
C PRO A 154 -14.51 -18.97 46.09
N SER A 155 -15.56 -18.56 45.34
CA SER A 155 -15.67 -18.85 43.90
C SER A 155 -14.58 -18.15 43.07
N GLN A 156 -13.47 -18.84 42.81
CA GLN A 156 -12.28 -18.34 42.12
C GLN A 156 -11.86 -19.24 40.95
N PHE A 157 -11.52 -18.61 39.83
CA PHE A 157 -11.00 -19.28 38.65
C PHE A 157 -9.50 -19.05 38.53
N HIS A 158 -8.74 -20.11 38.35
CA HIS A 158 -7.30 -20.09 38.09
C HIS A 158 -7.07 -20.50 36.64
N PHE A 159 -6.78 -19.54 35.77
CA PHE A 159 -6.52 -19.78 34.35
C PHE A 159 -5.04 -19.99 34.09
N ASN A 160 -4.73 -20.96 33.24
CA ASN A 160 -3.39 -21.21 32.72
C ASN A 160 -3.21 -20.49 31.38
N LEU A 161 -2.09 -19.79 31.23
CA LEU A 161 -1.79 -18.92 30.09
C LEU A 161 -0.45 -19.28 29.46
N TYR A 162 -0.41 -19.24 28.13
CA TYR A 162 0.83 -18.95 27.39
C TYR A 162 1.00 -17.42 27.31
N ASP A 163 2.14 -16.93 27.78
CA ASP A 163 2.54 -15.53 27.69
C ASP A 163 3.79 -15.38 26.79
N PRO A 164 3.72 -14.63 25.69
CA PRO A 164 4.87 -14.32 24.84
C PRO A 164 6.06 -13.64 25.54
N ASN A 165 5.86 -12.95 26.66
CA ASN A 165 6.93 -12.35 27.47
C ASN A 165 7.63 -13.38 28.38
N HIS A 166 7.01 -14.54 28.62
CA HIS A 166 7.52 -15.61 29.47
C HIS A 166 7.56 -16.94 28.72
N PRO A 167 8.39 -17.05 27.66
CA PRO A 167 8.43 -18.22 26.79
C PRO A 167 8.75 -19.49 27.58
N GLY A 168 8.09 -20.60 27.24
CA GLY A 168 8.29 -21.90 27.88
C GLY A 168 7.64 -22.06 29.27
N ALA A 169 7.23 -20.97 29.93
CA ALA A 169 6.58 -21.01 31.23
C ALA A 169 5.06 -20.86 31.09
N THR A 170 4.30 -21.61 31.89
CA THR A 170 2.85 -21.38 32.03
C THR A 170 2.63 -20.28 33.06
N GLN A 171 1.87 -19.25 32.69
CA GLN A 171 1.52 -18.15 33.58
C GLN A 171 0.12 -18.35 34.15
N HIS A 172 -0.16 -17.73 35.29
CA HIS A 172 -1.42 -17.94 36.01
C HIS A 172 -2.18 -16.62 36.19
N LEU A 173 -3.47 -16.67 35.85
CA LEU A 173 -4.42 -15.57 36.04
C LEU A 173 -5.51 -16.03 37.01
N VAL A 174 -5.70 -15.31 38.10
CA VAL A 174 -6.72 -15.63 39.12
C VAL A 174 -7.86 -14.62 39.04
N ALA A 175 -9.09 -15.10 38.92
CA ALA A 175 -10.29 -14.28 38.81
C ALA A 175 -11.32 -14.66 39.88
N SER A 176 -11.72 -13.69 40.71
CA SER A 176 -12.74 -13.85 41.75
C SER A 176 -14.07 -13.26 41.29
N LEU A 177 -15.09 -14.11 41.11
CA LEU A 177 -16.43 -13.64 40.70
C LEU A 177 -17.19 -12.91 41.82
N ALA A 178 -16.91 -13.25 43.08
CA ALA A 178 -17.59 -12.69 44.26
C ALA A 178 -16.97 -11.36 44.72
N GLY A 179 -15.65 -11.20 44.58
CA GLY A 179 -14.91 -9.98 44.96
C GLY A 179 -14.63 -9.03 43.79
N GLY A 180 -14.80 -9.47 42.54
CA GLY A 180 -14.48 -8.69 41.34
C GLY A 180 -12.98 -8.48 41.09
N GLY A 181 -12.12 -9.15 41.86
CA GLY A 181 -10.67 -9.04 41.74
C GLY A 181 -10.12 -9.94 40.62
N LEU A 182 -9.23 -9.39 39.81
CA LEU A 182 -8.49 -10.09 38.76
C LEU A 182 -7.00 -9.85 38.97
N THR A 183 -6.19 -10.90 39.06
CA THR A 183 -4.75 -10.80 39.32
C THR A 183 -3.95 -11.64 38.36
N TYR A 184 -2.90 -11.06 37.79
CA TYR A 184 -1.93 -11.71 36.93
C TYR A 184 -0.55 -11.65 37.58
N GLY A 185 -0.02 -12.80 38.03
CA GLY A 185 1.13 -12.81 38.94
C GLY A 185 0.82 -12.02 40.22
N SER A 186 1.65 -11.01 40.54
CA SER A 186 1.43 -10.07 41.64
C SER A 186 0.65 -8.80 41.24
N ALA A 187 0.36 -8.61 39.95
CA ALA A 187 -0.29 -7.41 39.44
C ALA A 187 -1.82 -7.53 39.50
N ALA A 188 -2.49 -6.50 40.00
CA ALA A 188 -3.93 -6.36 39.86
C ALA A 188 -4.28 -5.85 38.45
N LEU A 189 -5.31 -6.45 37.86
CA LEU A 189 -5.82 -6.08 36.55
C LEU A 189 -7.14 -5.31 36.68
N LEU A 190 -7.33 -4.32 35.79
CA LEU A 190 -8.60 -3.61 35.61
C LEU A 190 -9.65 -4.49 34.92
N GLY A 191 -9.21 -5.40 34.06
CA GLY A 191 -10.11 -6.28 33.33
C GLY A 191 -9.40 -7.23 32.37
N LEU A 192 -10.19 -8.07 31.71
CA LEU A 192 -9.76 -8.92 30.62
C LEU A 192 -10.79 -8.86 29.48
N LEU A 193 -10.32 -9.05 28.25
CA LEU A 193 -11.16 -9.13 27.07
C LEU A 193 -10.83 -10.40 26.26
N VAL A 194 -11.85 -11.17 25.87
CA VAL A 194 -11.68 -12.28 24.93
C VAL A 194 -11.57 -11.74 23.51
N ILE A 195 -10.44 -12.03 22.85
CA ILE A 195 -10.13 -11.53 21.51
C ILE A 195 -10.57 -12.56 20.46
N PRO A 196 -11.41 -12.19 19.48
CA PRO A 196 -11.81 -13.10 18.41
C PRO A 196 -10.62 -13.52 17.55
N PHE A 197 -10.29 -14.80 17.56
CA PHE A 197 -9.23 -15.36 16.73
C PHE A 197 -9.76 -15.74 15.33
N LYS A 198 -9.05 -15.31 14.28
CA LYS A 198 -9.29 -15.73 12.89
C LYS A 198 -8.04 -16.45 12.35
N PRO A 199 -8.14 -17.74 11.97
CA PRO A 199 -7.00 -18.51 11.48
C PRO A 199 -6.36 -17.93 10.21
N SER A 200 -5.04 -18.07 10.09
CA SER A 200 -4.27 -17.85 8.86
C SER A 200 -3.63 -19.17 8.39
N PRO A 201 -3.89 -19.65 7.15
CA PRO A 201 -3.64 -21.05 6.79
C PRO A 201 -2.17 -21.43 6.54
N ASN A 202 -1.21 -20.49 6.53
CA ASN A 202 0.19 -20.79 6.16
C ASN A 202 1.20 -19.99 7.01
N PRO A 203 1.49 -20.41 8.26
CA PRO A 203 2.55 -19.78 9.05
C PRO A 203 3.95 -20.17 8.50
N PRO A 204 4.97 -19.28 8.54
CA PRO A 204 6.33 -19.53 8.02
C PRO A 204 7.02 -20.72 8.71
N ARG A 205 7.78 -21.58 8.00
CA ARG A 205 8.54 -22.67 8.66
C ARG A 205 9.94 -22.23 9.07
N GLN A 206 10.42 -22.66 10.24
CA GLN A 206 11.82 -22.45 10.64
C GLN A 206 12.74 -23.53 10.09
N LEU A 207 13.95 -23.14 9.73
CA LEU A 207 15.06 -24.01 9.37
C LEU A 207 16.26 -23.61 10.25
N TRP A 208 16.91 -24.55 10.96
CA TRP A 208 18.13 -24.26 11.76
C TRP A 208 19.31 -23.92 10.87
N PRO A 209 20.34 -23.12 11.25
CA PRO A 209 21.40 -22.69 10.33
C PRO A 209 22.06 -23.80 9.49
N GLU A 210 22.37 -24.97 10.06
CA GLU A 210 22.89 -26.12 9.30
C GLU A 210 21.82 -26.80 8.45
N GLN A 211 20.58 -26.86 8.94
CA GLN A 211 19.42 -27.30 8.18
C GLN A 211 18.88 -26.25 7.21
N ALA A 212 19.28 -24.99 7.33
CA ALA A 212 18.92 -23.85 6.50
C ALA A 212 19.99 -23.67 5.45
N LEU A 213 21.24 -24.07 5.73
CA LEU A 213 22.26 -24.34 4.73
C LEU A 213 21.95 -25.65 3.99
N ALA A 214 21.51 -26.70 4.67
CA ALA A 214 21.10 -27.95 4.03
C ALA A 214 19.75 -27.82 3.31
N PHE A 215 18.77 -27.08 3.86
CA PHE A 215 17.52 -26.74 3.18
C PHE A 215 17.76 -25.68 2.12
N ALA A 216 18.54 -24.63 2.33
CA ALA A 216 18.93 -23.76 1.21
C ALA A 216 19.82 -24.46 0.20
N ALA A 217 20.48 -25.58 0.52
CA ALA A 217 21.12 -26.46 -0.46
C ALA A 217 20.13 -27.43 -1.13
N GLU A 218 19.10 -27.89 -0.43
CA GLU A 218 17.99 -28.73 -0.94
C GLU A 218 16.92 -27.94 -1.72
N THR A 219 16.74 -26.65 -1.39
CA THR A 219 15.77 -25.71 -1.94
C THR A 219 16.41 -24.54 -2.65
N ALA A 220 17.75 -24.45 -2.66
CA ALA A 220 18.40 -23.72 -3.73
C ALA A 220 17.88 -24.34 -5.01
N PRO A 221 17.37 -23.53 -5.94
CA PRO A 221 17.00 -24.08 -7.22
C PRO A 221 18.24 -24.79 -7.78
N ALA A 222 18.03 -26.01 -8.29
CA ALA A 222 19.10 -26.90 -8.77
C ALA A 222 19.98 -26.25 -9.85
N PHE A 223 19.54 -25.11 -10.36
CA PHE A 223 20.24 -24.24 -11.29
C PHE A 223 19.85 -22.78 -11.05
N ARG A 224 20.49 -21.87 -11.78
CA ARG A 224 20.12 -20.45 -11.83
C ARG A 224 19.79 -20.08 -13.28
N LEU A 225 18.89 -19.12 -13.43
CA LEU A 225 18.55 -18.50 -14.69
C LEU A 225 19.21 -17.13 -14.77
N ARG A 226 19.57 -16.73 -15.99
CA ARG A 226 20.05 -15.40 -16.31
C ARG A 226 18.88 -14.42 -16.40
N TRP A 227 19.09 -13.22 -15.87
CA TRP A 227 18.10 -12.16 -15.89
C TRP A 227 17.78 -11.73 -17.34
N PRO A 228 16.51 -11.75 -17.79
CA PRO A 228 16.20 -11.72 -19.22
C PRO A 228 15.88 -10.33 -19.79
N VAL A 229 16.00 -9.24 -19.03
CA VAL A 229 15.74 -7.85 -19.48
C VAL A 229 16.73 -6.86 -18.87
N ASP A 230 16.88 -5.68 -19.46
CA ASP A 230 17.85 -4.69 -18.96
C ASP A 230 17.51 -4.09 -17.59
N SER A 231 16.22 -4.02 -17.23
CA SER A 231 15.76 -3.49 -15.93
C SER A 231 15.60 -4.59 -14.87
N ARG A 232 16.00 -4.33 -13.63
CA ARG A 232 15.71 -5.24 -12.50
C ARG A 232 14.33 -5.07 -11.88
N ARG A 233 13.53 -4.12 -12.37
CA ARG A 233 12.24 -3.83 -11.78
C ARG A 233 11.24 -4.93 -12.12
N VAL A 234 10.71 -5.58 -11.09
CA VAL A 234 9.57 -6.50 -11.18
C VAL A 234 8.29 -5.68 -11.05
N ASN A 235 7.42 -5.75 -12.06
CA ASN A 235 6.10 -5.12 -12.04
C ASN A 235 5.06 -6.00 -11.32
N GLN A 236 5.17 -7.33 -11.43
CA GLN A 236 4.24 -8.27 -10.81
C GLN A 236 4.91 -9.61 -10.51
N TYR A 237 4.68 -10.17 -9.31
CA TYR A 237 5.20 -11.46 -8.89
C TYR A 237 4.25 -12.63 -9.19
N PHE A 238 4.77 -13.85 -9.08
CA PHE A 238 4.00 -15.09 -9.18
C PHE A 238 2.93 -15.14 -8.07
N GLY A 239 1.73 -15.62 -8.36
CA GLY A 239 0.64 -15.70 -7.38
C GLY A 239 -0.18 -14.43 -7.18
N GLU A 240 0.30 -13.28 -7.63
CA GLU A 240 -0.37 -12.00 -7.40
C GLU A 240 -1.68 -11.84 -8.19
N ASN A 241 -2.55 -10.96 -7.71
CA ASN A 241 -3.84 -10.59 -8.31
C ASN A 241 -4.79 -11.77 -8.60
N PRO A 242 -5.04 -12.70 -7.65
CA PRO A 242 -5.87 -13.89 -7.84
C PRO A 242 -7.26 -13.60 -8.42
N GLU A 243 -7.84 -12.46 -8.05
CA GLU A 243 -9.14 -12.00 -8.57
C GLU A 243 -9.13 -11.77 -10.09
N SER A 244 -8.03 -11.25 -10.64
CA SER A 244 -7.87 -10.98 -12.08
C SER A 244 -7.63 -12.25 -12.89
N TYR A 245 -7.03 -13.26 -12.27
CA TYR A 245 -6.62 -14.50 -12.94
C TYR A 245 -7.66 -15.64 -12.83
N ARG A 246 -8.66 -15.49 -11.94
CA ARG A 246 -9.77 -16.44 -11.78
C ARG A 246 -10.51 -16.74 -13.09
N GLY A 247 -10.68 -15.73 -13.96
CA GLY A 247 -11.32 -15.88 -15.28
C GLY A 247 -10.53 -16.75 -16.27
N PHE A 248 -9.23 -16.95 -16.02
CA PHE A 248 -8.35 -17.82 -16.80
C PHE A 248 -8.17 -19.20 -16.15
N GLY A 249 -8.89 -19.50 -15.06
CA GLY A 249 -8.78 -20.75 -14.33
C GLY A 249 -7.49 -20.87 -13.49
N LEU A 250 -6.81 -19.75 -13.23
CA LEU A 250 -5.56 -19.71 -12.49
C LEU A 250 -5.80 -19.17 -11.07
N PRO A 251 -5.08 -19.69 -10.05
CA PRO A 251 -5.19 -19.22 -8.68
C PRO A 251 -4.52 -17.86 -8.47
N GLY A 252 -3.75 -17.36 -9.44
CA GLY A 252 -3.00 -16.11 -9.43
C GLY A 252 -2.14 -15.99 -10.68
N HIS A 253 -1.29 -14.97 -10.75
CA HIS A 253 -0.34 -14.79 -11.84
C HIS A 253 0.59 -16.01 -11.98
N GLU A 254 0.85 -16.46 -13.20
CA GLU A 254 1.57 -17.71 -13.50
C GLU A 254 3.04 -17.51 -13.91
N GLY A 255 3.60 -16.33 -13.68
CA GLY A 255 4.98 -16.00 -14.03
C GLY A 255 5.49 -14.78 -13.26
N LEU A 256 6.47 -14.11 -13.84
CA LEU A 256 6.96 -12.80 -13.40
C LEU A 256 6.78 -11.78 -14.53
N ASP A 257 6.25 -10.61 -14.18
CA ASP A 257 6.19 -9.48 -15.11
C ASP A 257 7.35 -8.54 -14.79
N LEU A 258 8.31 -8.44 -15.71
CA LEU A 258 9.51 -7.64 -15.58
C LEU A 258 9.35 -6.36 -16.41
N TYR A 259 9.69 -5.21 -15.83
CA TYR A 259 9.62 -3.95 -16.54
C TYR A 259 10.53 -3.97 -17.76
N ALA A 260 9.92 -3.75 -18.92
CA ALA A 260 10.61 -3.67 -20.18
C ALA A 260 9.81 -2.73 -21.09
N PRO A 261 10.29 -1.49 -21.33
CA PRO A 261 9.58 -0.55 -22.20
C PRO A 261 9.50 -1.10 -23.62
N SER A 262 8.60 -0.56 -24.44
CA SER A 262 8.37 -1.09 -25.78
C SER A 262 9.67 -1.00 -26.59
N GLY A 263 10.06 -2.10 -27.22
CA GLY A 263 11.34 -2.22 -27.92
C GLY A 263 12.53 -2.63 -27.06
N ALA A 264 12.41 -2.74 -25.73
CA ALA A 264 13.52 -3.19 -24.88
C ALA A 264 13.98 -4.60 -25.23
N ASN A 265 15.27 -4.87 -25.07
CA ASN A 265 15.85 -6.16 -25.43
C ASN A 265 15.41 -7.26 -24.44
N ILE A 266 15.06 -8.42 -24.98
CA ILE A 266 14.74 -9.63 -24.23
C ILE A 266 15.82 -10.67 -24.49
N TYR A 267 16.36 -11.25 -23.44
CA TYR A 267 17.46 -12.20 -23.50
C TYR A 267 17.03 -13.60 -23.06
N ALA A 268 17.65 -14.63 -23.65
CA ALA A 268 17.48 -16.01 -23.20
C ALA A 268 18.00 -16.19 -21.77
N ALA A 269 17.21 -16.83 -20.91
CA ALA A 269 17.54 -16.99 -19.50
C ALA A 269 18.47 -18.19 -19.25
N ALA A 270 18.62 -19.08 -20.23
CA ALA A 270 19.55 -20.20 -20.20
C ALA A 270 19.79 -20.70 -21.63
N ASP A 271 20.87 -21.46 -21.83
CA ASP A 271 21.14 -22.17 -23.07
C ASP A 271 19.96 -23.11 -23.40
N GLY A 272 19.55 -23.16 -24.65
CA GLY A 272 18.44 -24.03 -25.02
C GLY A 272 18.04 -23.97 -26.48
N GLU A 273 17.03 -24.75 -26.82
CA GLU A 273 16.45 -24.84 -28.15
C GLU A 273 15.08 -24.16 -28.17
N VAL A 274 14.89 -23.23 -29.10
CA VAL A 274 13.60 -22.58 -29.33
C VAL A 274 12.64 -23.59 -29.93
N TYR A 275 11.63 -24.03 -29.18
CA TYR A 275 10.64 -25.00 -29.69
C TYR A 275 9.34 -24.35 -30.15
N GLN A 276 9.11 -23.08 -29.80
CA GLN A 276 7.99 -22.30 -30.30
C GLN A 276 8.37 -20.83 -30.38
N ALA A 277 8.08 -20.20 -31.51
CA ALA A 277 8.25 -18.76 -31.70
C ALA A 277 7.18 -18.27 -32.68
N GLY A 278 6.36 -17.30 -32.27
CA GLY A 278 5.37 -16.74 -33.18
C GLY A 278 4.30 -15.90 -32.50
N PHE A 279 3.24 -15.60 -33.27
CA PHE A 279 2.08 -14.85 -32.81
C PHE A 279 0.79 -15.65 -32.99
N PRO A 280 0.49 -16.63 -32.10
CA PRO A 280 -0.72 -17.41 -32.24
C PRO A 280 -1.95 -16.52 -32.07
N LYS A 281 -2.93 -16.69 -32.96
CA LYS A 281 -4.13 -15.86 -32.99
C LYS A 281 -4.88 -15.96 -31.65
N ASN A 282 -5.18 -14.81 -31.05
CA ASN A 282 -5.93 -14.67 -29.80
C ASN A 282 -5.30 -15.36 -28.57
N HIS A 283 -4.00 -15.66 -28.58
CA HIS A 283 -3.34 -16.22 -27.40
C HIS A 283 -3.08 -15.10 -26.35
N PRO A 284 -3.36 -15.31 -25.05
CA PRO A 284 -3.16 -14.29 -24.00
C PRO A 284 -1.72 -13.74 -23.93
N TYR A 285 -0.72 -14.57 -24.16
CA TYR A 285 0.69 -14.14 -24.24
C TYR A 285 1.05 -13.26 -25.44
N GLY A 286 0.16 -13.11 -26.43
CA GLY A 286 0.50 -12.39 -27.66
C GLY A 286 1.64 -13.06 -28.43
N ARG A 287 2.55 -12.24 -28.98
CA ARG A 287 3.81 -12.76 -29.54
C ARG A 287 4.67 -13.30 -28.42
N HIS A 288 5.17 -14.52 -28.60
CA HIS A 288 5.98 -15.15 -27.58
C HIS A 288 6.98 -16.15 -28.14
N ILE A 289 8.01 -16.41 -27.34
CA ILE A 289 9.06 -17.40 -27.59
C ILE A 289 9.00 -18.41 -26.45
N ARG A 290 9.14 -19.70 -26.76
CA ARG A 290 9.32 -20.75 -25.78
C ARG A 290 10.61 -21.50 -26.06
N ILE A 291 11.42 -21.64 -25.02
CA ILE A 291 12.74 -22.24 -25.10
C ILE A 291 12.77 -23.43 -24.16
N ARG A 292 13.28 -24.56 -24.66
CA ARG A 292 13.49 -25.78 -23.91
C ARG A 292 14.96 -25.88 -23.56
N HIS A 293 15.25 -26.06 -22.29
CA HIS A 293 16.58 -26.12 -21.73
C HIS A 293 16.82 -27.47 -21.07
N ARG A 294 18.08 -27.89 -21.04
CA ARG A 294 18.53 -29.05 -20.26
C ARG A 294 19.49 -28.56 -19.18
N ILE A 295 18.98 -28.35 -17.96
CA ILE A 295 19.74 -27.73 -16.88
C ILE A 295 19.71 -28.64 -15.66
N ALA A 296 20.88 -28.94 -15.09
CA ALA A 296 21.02 -29.83 -13.94
C ALA A 296 20.26 -31.19 -14.10
N GLY A 297 20.31 -31.75 -15.31
CA GLY A 297 19.64 -33.02 -15.64
C GLY A 297 18.11 -32.95 -15.80
N LYS A 298 17.49 -31.78 -15.62
CA LYS A 298 16.05 -31.55 -15.78
C LYS A 298 15.73 -30.90 -17.13
N THR A 299 14.53 -31.17 -17.63
CA THR A 299 13.96 -30.41 -18.76
C THR A 299 13.22 -29.20 -18.21
N VAL A 300 13.67 -28.02 -18.61
CA VAL A 300 13.13 -26.73 -18.17
C VAL A 300 12.60 -25.99 -19.38
N HIS A 301 11.47 -25.32 -19.24
CA HIS A 301 10.89 -24.50 -20.30
C HIS A 301 10.70 -23.08 -19.81
N THR A 302 11.16 -22.11 -20.59
CA THR A 302 10.87 -20.69 -20.35
C THR A 302 9.92 -20.18 -21.43
N VAL A 303 9.04 -19.26 -21.05
CA VAL A 303 8.13 -18.57 -21.98
C VAL A 303 8.34 -17.08 -21.85
N TYR A 304 8.65 -16.41 -22.95
CA TYR A 304 8.84 -14.97 -23.06
C TYR A 304 7.66 -14.38 -23.83
N ALA A 305 6.82 -13.60 -23.18
CA ALA A 305 5.55 -13.14 -23.73
C ALA A 305 5.46 -11.62 -23.86
N HIS A 306 4.40 -11.16 -24.54
CA HIS A 306 4.08 -9.77 -24.84
C HIS A 306 5.08 -9.07 -25.78
N LEU A 307 5.74 -9.82 -26.66
CA LEU A 307 6.84 -9.29 -27.49
C LEU A 307 6.35 -8.40 -28.65
N SER A 308 7.15 -7.39 -29.04
CA SER A 308 6.98 -6.64 -30.31
C SER A 308 7.61 -7.41 -31.46
N GLU A 309 8.82 -7.91 -31.26
CA GLU A 309 9.64 -8.58 -32.27
C GLU A 309 10.18 -9.90 -31.74
N ILE A 310 10.27 -10.90 -32.61
CA ILE A 310 10.89 -12.20 -32.36
C ILE A 310 12.11 -12.28 -33.27
N ARG A 311 13.29 -12.50 -32.69
CA ARG A 311 14.58 -12.50 -33.41
C ARG A 311 15.15 -13.89 -33.64
N VAL A 312 14.43 -14.92 -33.20
CA VAL A 312 14.87 -16.33 -33.26
C VAL A 312 13.82 -17.20 -33.93
N GLY A 313 14.28 -18.29 -34.56
CA GLY A 313 13.44 -19.27 -35.24
C GLY A 313 13.22 -20.55 -34.43
N VAL A 314 12.15 -21.29 -34.74
CA VAL A 314 11.94 -22.64 -34.18
C VAL A 314 13.08 -23.56 -34.64
N GLY A 315 13.65 -24.32 -33.70
CA GLY A 315 14.83 -25.19 -33.87
C GLY A 315 16.17 -24.49 -33.63
N GLN A 316 16.20 -23.16 -33.49
CA GLN A 316 17.42 -22.42 -33.18
C GLN A 316 17.90 -22.74 -31.76
N HIS A 317 19.19 -23.03 -31.64
CA HIS A 317 19.87 -23.10 -30.34
C HIS A 317 20.35 -21.71 -29.96
N VAL A 318 20.06 -21.28 -28.74
CA VAL A 318 20.46 -19.98 -28.20
C VAL A 318 21.31 -20.15 -26.96
N ALA A 319 22.24 -19.21 -26.75
CA ALA A 319 23.02 -19.13 -25.52
C ALA A 319 22.31 -18.28 -24.45
N ALA A 320 22.57 -18.54 -23.17
CA ALA A 320 22.10 -17.73 -22.06
C ALA A 320 22.59 -16.29 -22.22
N GLY A 321 21.66 -15.35 -22.33
CA GLY A 321 21.92 -13.92 -22.57
C GLY A 321 21.91 -13.51 -24.03
N GLU A 322 21.71 -14.44 -24.96
CA GLU A 322 21.49 -14.10 -26.35
C GLU A 322 20.21 -13.26 -26.50
N TRP A 323 20.27 -12.22 -27.32
CA TRP A 323 19.13 -11.35 -27.60
C TRP A 323 18.12 -12.06 -28.51
N ILE A 324 16.98 -12.44 -27.94
CA ILE A 324 15.99 -13.31 -28.59
C ILE A 324 14.75 -12.56 -29.12
N GLY A 325 14.52 -11.33 -28.67
CA GLY A 325 13.37 -10.54 -29.08
C GLY A 325 13.29 -9.18 -28.39
N ASN A 326 12.17 -8.49 -28.59
CA ASN A 326 11.94 -7.17 -28.00
C ASN A 326 10.61 -7.12 -27.26
N ALA A 327 10.60 -6.44 -26.10
CA ALA A 327 9.43 -6.28 -25.25
C ALA A 327 8.37 -5.40 -25.91
N ASP A 328 7.12 -5.59 -25.53
CA ASP A 328 6.00 -4.72 -25.90
C ASP A 328 4.76 -5.02 -25.04
N ASN A 329 3.58 -4.72 -25.59
CA ASN A 329 2.28 -4.91 -24.98
C ASN A 329 1.35 -5.80 -25.82
N THR A 330 1.87 -6.84 -26.50
CA THR A 330 1.02 -7.69 -27.35
C THR A 330 0.22 -8.73 -26.55
N GLY A 331 -0.97 -9.10 -27.02
CA GLY A 331 -1.84 -10.06 -26.30
C GLY A 331 -2.65 -9.39 -25.18
N ASN A 332 -2.87 -10.11 -24.08
CA ASN A 332 -3.58 -9.61 -22.91
C ASN A 332 -2.60 -8.92 -21.95
N SER A 333 -2.23 -7.68 -22.26
CA SER A 333 -1.37 -6.86 -21.43
C SER A 333 -1.88 -5.42 -21.36
N ARG A 334 -1.61 -4.74 -20.23
CA ARG A 334 -2.08 -3.37 -19.93
C ARG A 334 -0.99 -2.31 -20.08
N GLY A 335 0.23 -2.71 -20.37
CA GLY A 335 1.39 -1.85 -20.55
C GLY A 335 2.62 -2.67 -20.94
N SER A 336 3.64 -2.02 -21.53
CA SER A 336 4.83 -2.74 -22.00
C SER A 336 5.61 -3.38 -20.85
N HIS A 337 5.87 -4.67 -20.97
CA HIS A 337 6.70 -5.46 -20.05
C HIS A 337 7.09 -6.81 -20.68
N LEU A 338 8.01 -7.54 -20.05
CA LEU A 338 8.21 -8.95 -20.33
C LEU A 338 7.42 -9.78 -19.32
N HIS A 339 6.53 -10.65 -19.79
CA HIS A 339 6.02 -11.73 -18.97
C HIS A 339 6.89 -12.98 -19.15
N LEU A 340 7.40 -13.51 -18.04
CA LEU A 340 8.23 -14.72 -18.00
C LEU A 340 7.55 -15.84 -17.22
N THR A 341 7.21 -16.93 -17.90
CA THR A 341 6.78 -18.18 -17.24
C THR A 341 7.95 -19.14 -17.15
N LEU A 342 8.09 -19.83 -16.01
CA LEU A 342 9.01 -20.96 -15.83
C LEU A 342 8.23 -22.26 -15.66
N LYS A 343 8.60 -23.29 -16.42
CA LYS A 343 8.10 -24.66 -16.23
C LYS A 343 9.24 -25.64 -16.05
N ILE A 344 9.10 -26.56 -15.10
CA ILE A 344 10.05 -27.64 -14.87
C ILE A 344 9.29 -28.96 -14.95
N GLU A 345 9.72 -29.87 -15.85
CA GLU A 345 9.08 -31.17 -16.00
C GLU A 345 9.19 -31.99 -14.71
N GLY A 346 8.06 -32.52 -14.24
CA GLY A 346 7.98 -33.27 -12.98
C GLY A 346 7.75 -32.41 -11.74
N GLU A 347 7.69 -31.09 -11.86
CA GLU A 347 7.39 -30.16 -10.77
C GLU A 347 6.08 -29.39 -11.01
N GLY A 348 5.65 -28.58 -10.05
CA GLY A 348 4.49 -27.69 -10.24
C GLY A 348 3.97 -27.05 -8.96
N ALA A 349 3.45 -25.83 -9.10
CA ALA A 349 2.74 -25.12 -8.06
C ALA A 349 1.25 -25.53 -8.01
N LYS A 350 0.69 -25.65 -6.80
CA LYS A 350 -0.68 -26.10 -6.60
C LYS A 350 -1.69 -25.19 -7.31
N GLY A 351 -2.54 -25.78 -8.16
CA GLY A 351 -3.58 -25.06 -8.89
C GLY A 351 -3.11 -24.40 -10.19
N TYR A 352 -1.82 -24.45 -10.50
CA TYR A 352 -1.28 -23.97 -11.77
C TYR A 352 -1.20 -25.08 -12.82
N PRO A 353 -1.06 -24.73 -14.12
CA PRO A 353 -0.81 -25.70 -15.17
C PRO A 353 0.43 -26.56 -14.88
N ALA A 354 0.42 -27.80 -15.35
CA ALA A 354 1.49 -28.76 -15.09
C ALA A 354 2.88 -28.19 -15.44
N GLY A 355 3.85 -28.40 -14.56
CA GLY A 355 5.21 -27.91 -14.69
C GLY A 355 5.42 -26.47 -14.22
N VAL A 356 4.39 -25.63 -14.13
CA VAL A 356 4.54 -24.20 -13.78
C VAL A 356 5.00 -24.05 -12.34
N VAL A 357 6.08 -23.29 -12.15
CA VAL A 357 6.67 -22.97 -10.84
C VAL A 357 6.95 -21.47 -10.74
N ASP A 358 7.16 -20.97 -9.53
CA ASP A 358 7.60 -19.59 -9.30
C ASP A 358 9.00 -19.36 -9.92
N PRO A 359 9.17 -18.43 -10.87
CA PRO A 359 10.48 -18.14 -11.45
C PRO A 359 11.43 -17.37 -10.50
N TRP A 360 10.90 -16.69 -9.47
CA TRP A 360 11.68 -15.76 -8.64
C TRP A 360 12.89 -16.41 -7.93
N PRO A 361 12.77 -17.60 -7.31
CA PRO A 361 13.91 -18.27 -6.68
C PRO A 361 15.07 -18.54 -7.66
N TYR A 362 14.76 -18.77 -8.94
CA TYR A 362 15.75 -19.09 -9.98
C TYR A 362 16.41 -17.85 -10.58
N LEU A 363 15.85 -16.64 -10.34
CA LEU A 363 16.24 -15.38 -10.98
C LEU A 363 16.78 -14.30 -10.02
N LYS A 364 16.30 -14.25 -8.78
CA LYS A 364 16.61 -13.14 -7.84
C LYS A 364 18.11 -12.92 -7.62
N ASP A 365 18.86 -14.02 -7.64
CA ASP A 365 20.32 -14.06 -7.46
C ASP A 365 21.03 -14.33 -8.81
N SER A 366 20.41 -13.95 -9.94
CA SER A 366 21.01 -14.12 -11.26
C SER A 366 22.42 -13.54 -11.25
N PRO A 367 23.45 -14.35 -11.58
CA PRO A 367 24.83 -13.92 -11.53
C PRO A 367 25.03 -12.67 -12.38
N ALA A 368 25.90 -11.77 -11.91
CA ALA A 368 26.39 -10.68 -12.73
C ALA A 368 27.09 -11.30 -13.94
N VAL A 369 26.72 -10.86 -15.13
CA VAL A 369 27.33 -11.35 -16.37
C VAL A 369 28.75 -10.80 -16.41
N GLU A 370 29.74 -11.69 -16.50
CA GLU A 370 31.07 -11.27 -16.93
C GLU A 370 30.95 -10.78 -18.38
N PRO A 371 31.36 -9.53 -18.69
CA PRO A 371 31.17 -8.98 -20.02
C PRO A 371 31.70 -9.93 -21.09
N GLU A 372 30.90 -10.19 -22.13
CA GLU A 372 31.29 -10.95 -23.32
C GLU A 372 32.72 -10.56 -23.73
N PRO A 373 33.66 -11.51 -23.89
CA PRO A 373 34.98 -11.21 -24.41
C PRO A 373 34.83 -10.71 -25.86
N GLY A 374 34.73 -9.38 -26.04
CA GLY A 374 34.52 -8.79 -27.36
C GLY A 374 33.73 -7.48 -27.40
N VAL A 375 33.08 -7.04 -26.33
CA VAL A 375 32.65 -5.63 -26.21
C VAL A 375 33.84 -4.85 -25.66
N GLY A 376 34.21 -3.73 -26.29
CA GLY A 376 35.44 -2.94 -26.02
C GLY A 376 35.72 -2.55 -24.54
N PRO A 377 36.78 -1.75 -24.27
CA PRO A 377 37.61 -1.81 -23.07
C PRO A 377 36.94 -1.19 -21.83
N PHE A 378 35.84 -1.77 -21.37
CA PHE A 378 35.18 -1.32 -20.16
C PHE A 378 35.89 -1.92 -18.93
N PRO A 379 36.41 -1.08 -18.04
CA PRO A 379 37.01 -1.55 -16.79
C PRO A 379 35.97 -2.22 -15.88
N PRO A 380 36.39 -3.00 -14.86
CA PRO A 380 35.46 -3.63 -13.92
C PRO A 380 34.67 -2.58 -13.11
N PRO A 381 33.56 -2.97 -12.47
CA PRO A 381 32.77 -2.08 -11.62
C PRO A 381 33.60 -1.42 -10.51
N GLY A 382 33.51 -0.10 -10.42
CA GLY A 382 34.27 0.73 -9.47
C GLY A 382 33.69 0.80 -8.06
N GLY A 383 32.59 0.09 -7.77
CA GLY A 383 31.87 0.21 -6.48
C GLY A 383 31.10 1.52 -6.30
N VAL A 384 30.87 2.28 -7.38
CA VAL A 384 29.98 3.45 -7.38
C VAL A 384 28.68 3.05 -8.06
N GLU A 385 27.58 3.18 -7.32
CA GLU A 385 26.24 2.98 -7.84
C GLU A 385 25.61 4.32 -8.17
N VAL A 386 24.91 4.37 -9.29
CA VAL A 386 24.17 5.55 -9.74
C VAL A 386 22.79 5.14 -10.21
N PHE A 387 21.89 6.12 -10.22
CA PHE A 387 20.52 5.95 -10.66
C PHE A 387 20.20 6.92 -11.78
N THR A 388 19.44 6.47 -12.76
CA THR A 388 18.94 7.33 -13.82
C THR A 388 17.84 8.25 -13.28
N THR A 389 17.83 9.52 -13.69
CA THR A 389 16.84 10.52 -13.23
C THR A 389 15.68 10.70 -14.19
N ILE A 390 15.86 10.25 -15.42
CA ILE A 390 14.88 10.21 -16.52
C ILE A 390 15.06 8.90 -17.29
N GLU A 391 14.18 8.62 -18.25
CA GLU A 391 14.47 7.60 -19.25
C GLU A 391 15.63 8.07 -20.15
N LEU A 392 16.65 7.24 -20.35
CA LEU A 392 17.78 7.57 -21.23
C LEU A 392 18.30 6.36 -22.00
N TYR A 393 18.92 6.64 -23.15
CA TYR A 393 19.62 5.62 -23.93
C TYR A 393 20.97 5.30 -23.29
N LEU A 394 21.22 4.01 -23.06
CA LEU A 394 22.57 3.47 -22.96
C LEU A 394 23.18 3.42 -24.36
N ARG A 395 24.41 3.91 -24.53
CA ARG A 395 25.03 4.08 -25.85
C ARG A 395 26.37 3.34 -25.98
N ARG A 396 26.77 3.02 -27.22
CA ARG A 396 28.10 2.43 -27.48
C ARG A 396 29.26 3.39 -27.20
N GLY A 397 29.02 4.71 -27.23
CA GLY A 397 30.04 5.74 -27.03
C GLY A 397 29.53 6.92 -26.21
N PRO A 398 30.43 7.74 -25.64
CA PRO A 398 30.10 8.89 -24.80
C PRO A 398 29.69 10.11 -25.65
N SER A 399 28.67 9.95 -26.49
CA SER A 399 28.12 11.02 -27.34
C SER A 399 26.65 10.78 -27.63
N THR A 400 25.88 11.85 -27.82
CA THR A 400 24.47 11.77 -28.25
C THR A 400 24.31 11.22 -29.67
N ASP A 401 25.37 11.27 -30.47
CA ASP A 401 25.39 10.73 -31.84
C ASP A 401 25.77 9.25 -31.89
N ALA A 402 26.24 8.68 -30.77
CA ALA A 402 26.60 7.28 -30.69
C ALA A 402 25.35 6.39 -30.67
N GLU A 403 25.42 5.21 -31.29
CA GLU A 403 24.32 4.24 -31.35
C GLU A 403 23.79 3.90 -29.95
N GLY A 404 22.47 4.01 -29.78
CA GLY A 404 21.76 3.55 -28.59
C GLY A 404 21.62 2.02 -28.60
N ILE A 405 22.04 1.37 -27.52
CA ILE A 405 22.05 -0.10 -27.37
C ILE A 405 21.00 -0.62 -26.39
N ALA A 406 20.50 0.23 -25.50
CA ALA A 406 19.36 -0.05 -24.64
C ALA A 406 18.68 1.25 -24.18
N VAL A 407 17.43 1.14 -23.74
CA VAL A 407 16.68 2.22 -23.09
C VAL A 407 16.60 1.89 -21.61
N LEU A 408 17.13 2.78 -20.77
CA LEU A 408 17.13 2.67 -19.32
C LEU A 408 15.98 3.53 -18.77
N PRO A 409 15.05 2.98 -17.98
CA PRO A 409 13.99 3.78 -17.36
C PRO A 409 14.56 4.76 -16.34
N ALA A 410 13.76 5.76 -15.94
CA ALA A 410 14.03 6.55 -14.74
C ALA A 410 14.05 5.65 -13.49
N GLY A 411 15.03 5.86 -12.60
CA GLY A 411 15.23 5.05 -11.40
C GLY A 411 16.02 3.77 -11.60
N GLU A 412 16.53 3.49 -12.80
CA GLU A 412 17.33 2.30 -13.06
C GLU A 412 18.66 2.37 -12.31
N ARG A 413 19.02 1.28 -11.63
CA ARG A 413 20.30 1.16 -10.91
C ARG A 413 21.39 0.72 -11.86
N LEU A 414 22.47 1.49 -11.91
CA LEU A 414 23.64 1.22 -12.73
C LEU A 414 24.89 1.17 -11.86
N GLN A 415 25.83 0.30 -12.22
CA GLN A 415 27.17 0.33 -11.63
C GLN A 415 28.10 1.15 -12.53
N VAL A 416 28.77 2.14 -11.98
CA VAL A 416 29.81 2.88 -12.71
C VAL A 416 31.02 1.97 -12.88
N LEU A 417 31.48 1.85 -14.11
CA LEU A 417 32.66 1.09 -14.49
C LEU A 417 33.92 1.95 -14.35
N GLY A 418 34.99 1.37 -13.83
CA GLY A 418 36.29 2.03 -13.70
C GLY A 418 36.54 2.68 -12.35
N ASN A 419 37.47 3.63 -12.31
CA ASN A 419 37.92 4.22 -11.04
C ASN A 419 36.82 5.09 -10.40
N ALA A 420 36.40 4.73 -9.18
CA ALA A 420 35.43 5.49 -8.39
C ALA A 420 35.79 6.96 -8.20
N ALA A 421 37.08 7.26 -8.01
CA ALA A 421 37.56 8.63 -7.78
C ALA A 421 37.44 9.51 -9.03
N GLU A 422 37.46 8.92 -10.23
CA GLU A 422 37.29 9.62 -11.51
C GLU A 422 35.82 9.68 -11.94
N GLY A 423 35.04 8.65 -11.62
CA GLY A 423 33.63 8.58 -11.95
C GLY A 423 32.75 9.52 -11.12
N ARG A 424 32.95 9.56 -9.79
CA ARG A 424 32.10 10.36 -8.88
C ARG A 424 31.98 11.84 -9.25
N PRO A 425 33.07 12.55 -9.61
CA PRO A 425 32.98 13.97 -9.97
C PRO A 425 32.13 14.25 -11.22
N LYS A 426 31.92 13.27 -12.09
CA LYS A 426 31.15 13.43 -13.35
C LYS A 426 29.65 13.32 -13.14
N ILE A 427 29.20 12.69 -12.06
CA ILE A 427 27.79 12.44 -11.77
C ILE A 427 27.05 13.78 -11.64
N GLY A 428 25.94 13.91 -12.37
CA GLY A 428 25.14 15.13 -12.44
C GLY A 428 25.73 16.27 -13.30
N ARG A 429 26.90 16.10 -13.93
CA ARG A 429 27.54 17.17 -14.71
C ARG A 429 27.13 17.16 -16.18
N GLN A 430 26.70 18.32 -16.69
CA GLN A 430 26.33 18.51 -18.09
C GLN A 430 27.51 18.28 -19.04
N GLY A 431 27.27 17.52 -20.12
CA GLY A 431 28.28 17.15 -21.11
C GLY A 431 29.18 15.99 -20.71
N GLU A 432 29.17 15.55 -19.45
CA GLU A 432 29.95 14.40 -18.99
C GLU A 432 29.26 13.06 -19.25
N TRP A 433 30.06 12.01 -19.40
CA TRP A 433 29.57 10.65 -19.65
C TRP A 433 30.21 9.66 -18.69
N LEU A 434 29.43 8.66 -18.29
CA LEU A 434 29.88 7.57 -17.44
C LEU A 434 29.75 6.25 -18.18
N ALA A 435 30.84 5.46 -18.15
CA ALA A 435 30.76 4.06 -18.47
C ALA A 435 30.01 3.35 -17.33
N VAL A 436 28.97 2.61 -17.68
CA VAL A 436 28.05 2.00 -16.74
C VAL A 436 27.74 0.57 -17.15
N LEU A 437 27.46 -0.25 -16.16
CA LEU A 437 26.99 -1.62 -16.31
C LEU A 437 25.53 -1.66 -15.83
N THR A 438 24.64 -2.07 -16.72
CA THR A 438 23.26 -2.39 -16.35
C THR A 438 23.24 -3.67 -15.53
N ALA A 439 22.12 -3.92 -14.89
CA ALA A 439 21.95 -5.13 -14.11
C ALA A 439 21.71 -6.39 -14.97
N SER A 440 21.44 -6.27 -16.27
CA SER A 440 21.51 -7.37 -17.26
C SER A 440 22.95 -7.70 -17.68
N GLY A 441 23.93 -6.90 -17.23
CA GLY A 441 25.33 -7.04 -17.61
C GLY A 441 25.70 -6.34 -18.92
N GLN A 442 24.83 -5.46 -19.42
CA GLN A 442 25.13 -4.68 -20.62
C GLN A 442 25.98 -3.46 -20.23
N ALA A 443 27.20 -3.39 -20.77
CA ALA A 443 28.09 -2.25 -20.59
C ALA A 443 27.87 -1.21 -21.69
N GLY A 444 27.90 0.08 -21.32
CA GLY A 444 27.81 1.18 -22.27
C GLY A 444 28.04 2.53 -21.61
N TYR A 445 27.75 3.60 -22.33
CA TYR A 445 27.85 4.97 -21.83
C TYR A 445 26.48 5.56 -21.57
N ALA A 446 26.33 6.19 -20.41
CA ALA A 446 25.17 6.96 -20.02
C ALA A 446 25.58 8.42 -19.77
N ALA A 447 24.69 9.33 -20.16
CA ALA A 447 24.85 10.76 -19.97
C ALA A 447 24.84 11.10 -18.47
N ALA A 448 25.97 11.57 -17.93
CA ALA A 448 26.16 11.70 -16.50
C ALA A 448 25.26 12.76 -15.86
N TRP A 449 24.80 13.76 -16.62
CA TRP A 449 23.83 14.77 -16.16
C TRP A 449 22.42 14.23 -15.93
N PHE A 450 22.13 13.01 -16.39
CA PHE A 450 20.91 12.28 -16.06
C PHE A 450 21.15 11.13 -15.07
N LEU A 451 22.32 11.10 -14.43
CA LEU A 451 22.69 10.13 -13.40
C LEU A 451 22.87 10.82 -12.05
N GLN A 452 22.55 10.10 -10.98
CA GLN A 452 22.70 10.59 -9.61
C GLN A 452 23.29 9.51 -8.70
N ASP A 453 24.17 9.91 -7.77
CA ASP A 453 24.65 9.09 -6.66
C ASP A 453 23.83 9.49 -5.43
N THR A 454 23.24 8.52 -4.73
CA THR A 454 22.45 8.77 -3.51
C THR A 454 23.30 9.34 -2.37
N ARG A 455 24.63 9.32 -2.50
CA ARG A 455 25.58 9.91 -1.56
C ARG A 455 26.04 11.32 -1.94
N GLN A 456 25.68 11.83 -3.13
CA GLN A 456 26.09 13.17 -3.56
C GLN A 456 25.18 14.23 -2.95
N ALA A 457 25.76 15.09 -2.12
CA ALA A 457 25.08 16.24 -1.55
C ALA A 457 24.97 17.35 -2.62
N PHE A 458 23.82 17.45 -3.28
CA PHE A 458 23.52 18.65 -4.08
C PHE A 458 23.26 19.85 -3.16
N PRO A 459 23.67 21.08 -3.56
CA PRO A 459 23.37 22.27 -2.78
C PRO A 459 21.85 22.53 -2.79
N PRO A 460 21.29 23.07 -1.69
CA PRO A 460 19.93 23.59 -1.67
C PRO A 460 19.76 24.70 -2.72
N SER A 461 18.66 24.66 -3.47
CA SER A 461 18.25 25.71 -4.40
C SER A 461 17.32 26.73 -3.73
N ASP A 462 16.94 27.77 -4.46
CA ASP A 462 15.95 28.77 -4.04
C ASP A 462 14.49 28.28 -4.16
N LEU A 463 14.28 27.07 -4.70
CA LEU A 463 12.97 26.51 -4.94
C LEU A 463 12.52 25.62 -3.78
N VAL A 464 11.39 26.00 -3.18
CA VAL A 464 10.66 25.17 -2.21
C VAL A 464 9.39 24.63 -2.86
N ILE A 465 9.18 23.32 -2.73
CA ILE A 465 8.00 22.62 -3.23
C ILE A 465 7.22 21.97 -2.07
N TYR A 466 5.95 21.70 -2.31
CA TYR A 466 5.03 21.10 -1.36
C TYR A 466 4.36 19.88 -1.98
N PRO A 467 4.02 18.86 -1.18
CA PRO A 467 3.17 17.78 -1.65
C PRO A 467 1.75 18.26 -2.02
N PHE A 468 1.12 17.60 -3.01
CA PHE A 468 -0.32 17.74 -3.28
C PHE A 468 -1.19 16.93 -2.31
N ASP A 469 -0.61 15.94 -1.62
CA ASP A 469 -1.25 15.04 -0.63
C ASP A 469 -0.13 14.31 0.17
N GLN A 470 -0.36 13.13 0.72
CA GLN A 470 0.71 12.27 1.23
C GLN A 470 1.72 11.91 0.13
N LEU A 471 3.00 12.15 0.39
CA LEU A 471 4.09 11.97 -0.56
C LEU A 471 5.26 11.21 0.07
N ASN A 472 5.70 10.13 -0.58
CA ASN A 472 6.83 9.35 -0.09
C ASN A 472 8.15 10.05 -0.44
N LEU A 473 8.98 10.28 0.59
CA LEU A 473 10.40 10.58 0.44
C LEU A 473 11.18 9.28 0.34
N ARG A 474 11.97 9.10 -0.71
CA ARG A 474 12.67 7.83 -1.00
C ARG A 474 14.17 8.01 -1.16
N ALA A 475 14.92 6.94 -0.94
CA ALA A 475 16.38 6.94 -1.09
C ALA A 475 16.83 7.18 -2.54
N GLY A 476 15.97 6.91 -3.53
CA GLY A 476 16.24 7.15 -4.95
C GLY A 476 14.96 7.42 -5.75
N PRO A 477 15.10 7.71 -7.06
CA PRO A 477 14.05 8.28 -7.90
C PRO A 477 13.18 7.15 -8.48
N GLY A 478 12.41 6.48 -7.63
CA GLY A 478 11.56 5.36 -8.03
C GLY A 478 10.76 4.81 -6.85
N THR A 479 9.69 4.06 -7.12
CA THR A 479 8.86 3.45 -6.07
C THR A 479 9.50 2.21 -5.41
N GLY A 480 10.49 1.59 -6.07
CA GLY A 480 11.23 0.44 -5.54
C GLY A 480 12.37 0.80 -4.58
N PHE A 481 12.61 2.10 -4.36
CA PHE A 481 13.64 2.57 -3.44
C PHE A 481 13.11 2.63 -2.01
N GLU A 482 14.02 2.44 -1.06
CA GLU A 482 13.75 2.53 0.38
C GLU A 482 12.93 3.78 0.71
N LEU A 483 11.88 3.58 1.51
CA LEU A 483 11.03 4.66 2.01
C LEU A 483 11.74 5.31 3.20
N LEU A 484 12.14 6.57 3.04
CA LEU A 484 12.84 7.34 4.09
C LEU A 484 11.87 8.05 5.02
N ALA A 485 10.76 8.56 4.47
CA ALA A 485 9.70 9.23 5.21
C ALA A 485 8.41 9.31 4.40
N MET A 486 7.30 9.53 5.10
CA MET A 486 6.03 9.92 4.49
C MET A 486 5.77 11.39 4.81
N LEU A 487 5.67 12.20 3.77
CA LEU A 487 5.47 13.65 3.81
C LEU A 487 3.99 13.98 3.66
N THR A 488 3.59 15.14 4.17
CA THR A 488 2.24 15.68 4.16
C THR A 488 2.20 17.00 3.41
N LEU A 489 0.99 17.45 3.07
CA LEU A 489 0.74 18.71 2.35
C LEU A 489 1.31 19.99 3.01
N ASN A 490 1.73 19.93 4.28
CA ASN A 490 2.35 21.05 5.00
C ASN A 490 3.87 20.95 5.07
N ASP A 491 4.49 19.86 4.63
CA ASP A 491 5.94 19.70 4.72
C ASP A 491 6.61 20.45 3.56
N PRO A 492 7.37 21.53 3.82
CA PRO A 492 8.12 22.21 2.79
C PRO A 492 9.36 21.40 2.43
N LEU A 493 9.62 21.32 1.13
CA LEU A 493 10.70 20.52 0.56
C LEU A 493 11.61 21.44 -0.23
N THR A 494 12.82 21.66 0.27
CA THR A 494 13.83 22.44 -0.45
C THR A 494 14.36 21.57 -1.58
N VAL A 495 14.19 22.02 -2.82
CA VAL A 495 14.72 21.33 -3.99
C VAL A 495 16.23 21.43 -3.97
N LEU A 496 16.90 20.31 -4.21
CA LEU A 496 18.34 20.25 -4.34
C LEU A 496 18.76 20.26 -5.82
N GLY A 497 19.82 20.99 -6.16
CA GLY A 497 20.34 21.08 -7.53
C GLY A 497 19.70 22.19 -8.36
N ASP A 498 19.45 21.93 -9.65
CA ASP A 498 18.97 22.94 -10.60
C ASP A 498 17.46 23.20 -10.46
N ALA A 499 17.10 24.40 -10.00
CA ALA A 499 15.71 24.81 -9.82
C ALA A 499 14.95 24.99 -11.14
N GLY A 500 15.61 25.36 -12.23
CA GLY A 500 14.99 25.48 -13.56
C GLY A 500 14.52 24.12 -14.06
N LEU A 501 15.40 23.13 -14.00
CA LEU A 501 15.07 21.75 -14.38
C LEU A 501 13.97 21.16 -13.48
N ALA A 502 14.04 21.41 -12.17
CA ALA A 502 13.00 20.95 -11.26
C ALA A 502 11.62 21.54 -11.59
N ARG A 503 11.55 22.83 -11.98
CA ARG A 503 10.30 23.46 -12.43
C ARG A 503 9.75 22.80 -13.69
N GLU A 504 10.61 22.38 -14.62
CA GLU A 504 10.17 21.66 -15.82
C GLU A 504 9.62 20.26 -15.49
N LYS A 505 10.13 19.62 -14.44
CA LYS A 505 9.71 18.28 -13.99
C LYS A 505 8.41 18.28 -13.18
N LEU A 506 8.11 19.35 -12.44
CA LEU A 506 6.91 19.43 -11.59
C LEU A 506 5.63 19.10 -12.37
N GLY A 507 4.79 18.24 -11.81
CA GLY A 507 3.55 17.78 -12.44
C GLY A 507 3.72 16.70 -13.53
N ARG A 508 4.95 16.36 -13.97
CA ARG A 508 5.18 15.32 -14.99
C ARG A 508 5.25 13.93 -14.37
N LYS A 509 4.52 12.98 -14.94
CA LYS A 509 4.49 11.57 -14.50
C LYS A 509 5.85 10.92 -14.70
N ASN A 510 6.26 10.05 -13.77
CA ASN A 510 7.55 9.34 -13.74
C ASN A 510 8.81 10.21 -13.55
N GLU A 511 8.66 11.52 -13.36
CA GLU A 511 9.76 12.40 -13.00
C GLU A 511 9.96 12.45 -11.48
N TRP A 512 11.21 12.55 -11.05
CA TRP A 512 11.58 12.62 -9.63
C TRP A 512 12.43 13.84 -9.35
N ILE A 513 12.21 14.44 -8.19
CA ILE A 513 12.92 15.63 -7.72
C ILE A 513 13.63 15.28 -6.42
N GLN A 514 14.92 15.61 -6.34
CA GLN A 514 15.66 15.49 -5.09
C GLN A 514 15.32 16.67 -4.19
N VAL A 515 15.03 16.38 -2.94
CA VAL A 515 14.62 17.36 -1.95
C VAL A 515 15.29 17.12 -0.61
N GLU A 516 15.33 18.18 0.19
CA GLU A 516 15.67 18.16 1.60
C GLU A 516 14.47 18.64 2.41
N THR A 517 14.11 17.89 3.44
CA THR A 517 13.07 18.27 4.41
C THR A 517 13.61 19.30 5.39
N GLU A 518 12.74 19.98 6.15
CA GLU A 518 13.18 20.90 7.23
C GLU A 518 14.08 20.24 8.27
N LYS A 519 13.94 18.92 8.46
CA LYS A 519 14.76 18.13 9.39
C LYS A 519 16.12 17.74 8.80
N GLY A 520 16.47 18.24 7.61
CA GLY A 520 17.73 17.94 6.91
C GLY A 520 17.77 16.55 6.26
N GLN A 521 16.65 15.82 6.24
CA GLN A 521 16.58 14.52 5.58
C GLN A 521 16.48 14.71 4.08
N ARG A 522 17.45 14.15 3.33
CA ARG A 522 17.54 14.23 1.87
C ARG A 522 17.00 12.98 1.21
N GLY A 523 16.29 13.14 0.10
CA GLY A 523 15.75 12.02 -0.67
C GLY A 523 15.06 12.50 -1.94
N PHE A 524 14.28 11.61 -2.55
CA PHE A 524 13.57 11.84 -3.79
C PHE A 524 12.07 11.79 -3.58
N VAL A 525 11.36 12.69 -4.25
CA VAL A 525 9.90 12.71 -4.30
C VAL A 525 9.42 12.67 -5.74
N ALA A 526 8.24 12.08 -5.93
CA ALA A 526 7.57 12.03 -7.22
C ALA A 526 7.13 13.44 -7.65
N ALA A 527 7.62 13.91 -8.79
CA ALA A 527 7.39 15.27 -9.28
C ALA A 527 5.91 15.54 -9.61
N TRP A 528 5.16 14.50 -10.03
CA TRP A 528 3.73 14.59 -10.31
C TRP A 528 2.85 14.70 -9.05
N LEU A 529 3.44 14.50 -7.87
CA LEU A 529 2.77 14.66 -6.58
C LEU A 529 3.29 15.88 -5.79
N ALA A 530 4.10 16.73 -6.42
CA ALA A 530 4.69 17.92 -5.81
C ALA A 530 4.35 19.20 -6.59
N ARG A 531 4.34 20.36 -5.91
CA ARG A 531 4.03 21.69 -6.47
C ARG A 531 4.96 22.77 -5.98
N ALA A 532 5.21 23.80 -6.79
CA ALA A 532 5.73 25.05 -6.24
C ALA A 532 4.62 25.80 -5.46
N THR A 533 5.04 26.73 -4.59
CA THR A 533 4.12 27.64 -3.90
C THR A 533 3.20 28.36 -4.90
N GLY A 534 1.89 28.27 -4.69
CA GLY A 534 0.90 28.92 -5.55
C GLY A 534 0.58 28.18 -6.87
N GLN A 535 1.21 27.04 -7.16
CA GLN A 535 0.85 26.21 -8.31
C GLN A 535 -0.30 25.25 -8.01
N SER A 536 -1.24 25.19 -8.94
CA SER A 536 -2.35 24.22 -8.96
C SER A 536 -1.93 22.86 -9.48
N ALA A 537 -2.59 21.80 -9.00
CA ALA A 537 -2.37 20.45 -9.51
C ALA A 537 -2.82 20.32 -10.98
N PRO A 538 -2.08 19.57 -11.82
CA PRO A 538 -2.53 19.28 -13.17
C PRO A 538 -3.80 18.42 -13.13
N ALA A 539 -4.69 18.62 -14.10
CA ALA A 539 -5.88 17.80 -14.23
C ALA A 539 -5.47 16.35 -14.55
N SER A 540 -6.01 15.41 -13.79
CA SER A 540 -5.77 13.98 -13.97
C SER A 540 -6.41 13.41 -15.24
N GLY A 541 -7.35 14.15 -15.84
CA GLY A 541 -8.23 13.65 -16.90
C GLY A 541 -9.44 12.86 -16.39
N LEU A 542 -9.52 12.59 -15.07
CA LEU A 542 -10.68 12.01 -14.42
C LEU A 542 -11.69 13.09 -14.03
N THR A 543 -12.95 12.88 -14.35
CA THR A 543 -14.07 13.72 -13.89
C THR A 543 -14.93 12.92 -12.93
N VAL A 544 -15.31 13.54 -11.81
CA VAL A 544 -16.23 12.97 -10.82
C VAL A 544 -17.43 13.89 -10.61
N TYR A 545 -18.52 13.32 -10.14
CA TYR A 545 -19.77 14.00 -9.84
C TYR A 545 -20.15 13.68 -8.40
N PRO A 546 -20.60 14.66 -7.60
CA PRO A 546 -21.19 14.35 -6.30
C PRO A 546 -22.38 13.39 -6.46
N ILE A 547 -22.58 12.51 -5.47
CA ILE A 547 -23.72 11.58 -5.47
C ILE A 547 -25.03 12.39 -5.35
N GLU A 548 -25.04 13.38 -4.46
CA GLU A 548 -26.13 14.35 -4.27
C GLU A 548 -25.57 15.77 -4.15
N TRP A 549 -24.72 16.02 -3.16
CA TRP A 549 -23.96 17.25 -2.95
C TRP A 549 -22.72 16.94 -2.10
N VAL A 550 -21.70 17.80 -2.14
CA VAL A 550 -20.49 17.66 -1.30
C VAL A 550 -19.87 19.03 -1.00
N ASN A 551 -19.29 19.18 0.18
CA ASN A 551 -18.50 20.37 0.51
C ASN A 551 -17.13 20.29 -0.17
N LEU A 552 -16.80 21.30 -0.97
CA LEU A 552 -15.45 21.58 -1.41
C LEU A 552 -14.71 22.31 -0.27
N ARG A 553 -13.59 21.77 0.17
CA ARG A 553 -12.86 22.28 1.36
C ARG A 553 -11.43 22.69 1.03
N ALA A 554 -10.88 23.57 1.85
CA ALA A 554 -9.49 24.03 1.66
C ALA A 554 -8.46 22.91 1.94
N ARG A 555 -8.77 21.98 2.85
CA ARG A 555 -7.95 20.80 3.16
C ARG A 555 -8.79 19.51 3.19
N PRO A 556 -8.16 18.32 3.05
CA PRO A 556 -8.84 17.02 3.08
C PRO A 556 -9.28 16.64 4.50
N SER A 557 -10.22 17.41 5.06
CA SER A 557 -10.75 17.19 6.40
C SER A 557 -12.18 17.71 6.51
N THR A 558 -13.05 16.99 7.21
CA THR A 558 -14.45 17.37 7.44
C THR A 558 -14.59 18.59 8.35
N GLN A 559 -13.51 18.97 9.04
CA GLN A 559 -13.44 20.13 9.93
C GLN A 559 -12.86 21.38 9.26
N ASP A 560 -12.38 21.26 8.02
CA ASP A 560 -11.73 22.37 7.34
C ASP A 560 -12.71 23.37 6.71
N ASN A 561 -12.22 24.56 6.36
CA ASN A 561 -13.03 25.63 5.78
C ASN A 561 -13.74 25.15 4.51
N ILE A 562 -15.07 25.32 4.49
CA ILE A 562 -15.88 25.07 3.31
C ILE A 562 -15.67 26.22 2.34
N LEU A 563 -15.06 25.93 1.20
CA LEU A 563 -14.85 26.88 0.11
C LEU A 563 -16.13 27.04 -0.72
N ALA A 564 -16.83 25.93 -0.98
CA ALA A 564 -18.09 25.91 -1.71
C ALA A 564 -18.88 24.63 -1.40
N VAL A 565 -20.17 24.65 -1.74
CA VAL A 565 -21.00 23.43 -1.81
C VAL A 565 -21.19 23.10 -3.28
N VAL A 566 -20.89 21.85 -3.66
CA VAL A 566 -20.93 21.36 -5.04
C VAL A 566 -22.09 20.37 -5.17
N LEU A 567 -22.89 20.47 -6.24
CA LEU A 567 -24.08 19.65 -6.47
C LEU A 567 -23.79 18.46 -7.38
N GLY A 568 -24.66 17.45 -7.36
CA GLY A 568 -24.49 16.22 -8.14
C GLY A 568 -24.47 16.42 -9.66
N SER A 569 -24.91 17.58 -10.17
CA SER A 569 -24.80 17.96 -11.58
C SER A 569 -23.42 18.53 -11.97
N ASP A 570 -22.61 18.95 -10.99
CA ASP A 570 -21.36 19.65 -11.26
C ASP A 570 -20.26 18.64 -11.62
N ALA A 571 -19.67 18.81 -12.79
CA ALA A 571 -18.52 18.04 -13.23
C ALA A 571 -17.24 18.54 -12.53
N LEU A 572 -16.73 17.75 -11.60
CA LEU A 572 -15.50 18.04 -10.86
C LEU A 572 -14.30 17.42 -11.57
N ALA A 573 -13.37 18.24 -12.04
CA ALA A 573 -12.11 17.74 -12.60
C ALA A 573 -11.19 17.31 -11.46
N VAL A 574 -10.86 16.03 -11.37
CA VAL A 574 -9.92 15.54 -10.35
C VAL A 574 -8.50 15.96 -10.72
N LEU A 575 -7.75 16.45 -9.74
CA LEU A 575 -6.37 16.88 -9.91
C LEU A 575 -5.40 15.85 -9.31
N GLY A 576 -4.21 15.71 -9.88
CA GLY A 576 -3.19 14.76 -9.42
C GLY A 576 -3.25 13.38 -10.09
N ASP A 577 -2.92 12.31 -9.35
CA ASP A 577 -2.80 10.95 -9.90
C ASP A 577 -4.16 10.26 -10.10
N THR A 578 -4.41 9.77 -11.32
CA THR A 578 -5.68 9.14 -11.70
C THR A 578 -5.94 7.81 -10.99
N ASP A 579 -4.91 6.98 -10.81
CA ASP A 579 -5.07 5.63 -10.29
C ASP A 579 -5.29 5.66 -8.77
N LEU A 580 -4.55 6.53 -8.08
CA LEU A 580 -4.79 6.85 -6.68
C LEU A 580 -6.18 7.46 -6.47
N ALA A 581 -6.59 8.41 -7.32
CA ALA A 581 -7.93 8.98 -7.24
C ALA A 581 -9.01 7.91 -7.44
N ARG A 582 -8.87 7.01 -8.41
CA ARG A 582 -9.84 5.92 -8.64
C ARG A 582 -9.92 4.97 -7.44
N ALA A 583 -8.80 4.65 -6.81
CA ALA A 583 -8.78 3.80 -5.63
C ALA A 583 -9.49 4.45 -4.43
N LYS A 584 -9.49 5.78 -4.35
CA LYS A 584 -10.14 6.57 -3.28
C LYS A 584 -11.65 6.74 -3.47
N ILE A 585 -12.15 6.77 -4.71
CA ILE A 585 -13.58 7.02 -4.98
C ILE A 585 -14.44 5.95 -4.29
N GLY A 586 -15.44 6.40 -3.53
CA GLY A 586 -16.33 5.53 -2.76
C GLY A 586 -15.75 5.07 -1.41
N GLN A 587 -14.47 5.29 -1.12
CA GLN A 587 -13.85 4.91 0.14
C GLN A 587 -14.10 5.96 1.23
N ALA A 588 -14.58 5.53 2.39
CA ALA A 588 -14.77 6.39 3.54
C ALA A 588 -13.45 7.04 3.96
N GLU A 589 -13.51 8.27 4.45
CA GLU A 589 -12.38 9.07 4.96
C GLU A 589 -11.31 9.44 3.91
N GLN A 590 -11.46 9.02 2.66
CA GLN A 590 -10.58 9.42 1.57
C GLN A 590 -11.01 10.73 0.94
N TRP A 591 -10.06 11.52 0.45
CA TRP A 591 -10.30 12.83 -0.15
C TRP A 591 -9.73 12.92 -1.55
N LEU A 592 -10.41 13.68 -2.40
CA LEU A 592 -9.97 13.98 -3.76
C LEU A 592 -9.73 15.47 -3.88
N ASN A 593 -8.55 15.85 -4.38
CA ASN A 593 -8.30 17.20 -4.84
C ASN A 593 -9.01 17.40 -6.19
N VAL A 594 -9.87 18.41 -6.28
CA VAL A 594 -10.71 18.66 -7.46
C VAL A 594 -10.76 20.14 -7.80
N ARG A 595 -11.04 20.43 -9.08
CA ARG A 595 -11.37 21.74 -9.60
C ARG A 595 -12.84 21.77 -10.06
N THR A 596 -13.60 22.76 -9.59
CA THR A 596 -14.99 22.96 -10.00
C THR A 596 -15.09 23.64 -11.38
N PRO A 597 -16.27 23.62 -12.05
CA PRO A 597 -16.48 24.37 -13.28
C PRO A 597 -16.25 25.88 -13.15
N ALA A 598 -16.47 26.43 -11.95
CA ALA A 598 -16.20 27.84 -11.63
C ALA A 598 -14.71 28.13 -11.36
N GLY A 599 -13.82 27.13 -11.48
CA GLY A 599 -12.38 27.27 -11.30
C GLY A 599 -11.91 27.20 -9.84
N LEU A 600 -12.79 26.89 -8.88
CA LEU A 600 -12.38 26.73 -7.48
C LEU A 600 -11.68 25.38 -7.28
N GLU A 601 -10.55 25.40 -6.60
CA GLU A 601 -9.80 24.19 -6.23
C GLU A 601 -9.93 23.90 -4.75
N GLY A 602 -10.04 22.61 -4.42
CA GLY A 602 -10.16 22.16 -3.04
C GLY A 602 -10.37 20.66 -2.97
N TYR A 603 -10.71 20.18 -1.78
CA TYR A 603 -10.87 18.77 -1.48
C TYR A 603 -12.34 18.42 -1.29
N VAL A 604 -12.76 17.33 -1.92
CA VAL A 604 -14.07 16.70 -1.70
C VAL A 604 -13.91 15.32 -1.10
N ALA A 605 -14.87 14.93 -0.27
CA ALA A 605 -14.95 13.59 0.27
C ALA A 605 -15.14 12.56 -0.84
N ALA A 606 -14.21 11.63 -0.98
CA ALA A 606 -14.18 10.65 -2.07
C ALA A 606 -15.35 9.67 -2.01
N TRP A 607 -15.89 9.40 -0.81
CA TRP A 607 -17.08 8.58 -0.60
C TRP A 607 -18.40 9.25 -0.99
N LEU A 608 -18.38 10.55 -1.29
CA LEU A 608 -19.56 11.32 -1.70
C LEU A 608 -19.57 11.65 -3.20
N VAL A 609 -18.67 11.04 -3.98
CA VAL A 609 -18.58 11.25 -5.43
C VAL A 609 -18.59 9.95 -6.21
N ARG A 610 -18.92 10.03 -7.50
CA ARG A 610 -18.97 8.92 -8.47
C ARG A 610 -18.39 9.34 -9.80
N THR A 611 -17.98 8.37 -10.63
CA THR A 611 -17.40 8.63 -11.96
C THR A 611 -18.45 8.76 -13.07
N GLN A 612 -19.68 8.30 -12.85
CA GLN A 612 -20.77 8.40 -13.81
C GLN A 612 -21.55 9.69 -13.59
N ALA A 613 -21.80 10.42 -14.67
CA ALA A 613 -22.75 11.53 -14.66
C ALA A 613 -24.13 11.03 -14.23
N PRO A 614 -24.91 11.83 -13.48
CA PRO A 614 -26.29 11.46 -13.15
C PRO A 614 -27.07 11.13 -14.43
N ARG A 615 -27.72 9.96 -14.49
CA ARG A 615 -28.74 9.72 -15.53
C ARG A 615 -29.93 10.60 -15.21
N GLY A 616 -30.14 11.66 -15.98
CA GLY A 616 -31.26 12.56 -15.77
C GLY A 616 -32.60 11.80 -15.87
N PRO A 617 -33.48 11.87 -14.86
CA PRO A 617 -34.90 11.66 -15.07
C PRO A 617 -35.51 13.01 -15.45
N GLY A 618 -36.15 13.08 -16.60
CA GLY A 618 -37.05 14.19 -16.91
C GLY A 618 -38.20 14.19 -15.91
N GLN A 619 -38.26 15.18 -15.03
CA GLN A 619 -39.48 15.59 -14.32
C GLN A 619 -39.42 17.09 -14.02
N VAL A 620 -40.56 17.74 -14.22
CA VAL A 620 -40.80 19.19 -14.15
C VAL A 620 -40.23 19.78 -12.86
N GLY A 621 -39.36 20.79 -12.98
CA GLY A 621 -38.76 21.47 -11.83
C GLY A 621 -39.81 22.02 -10.87
N LEU A 622 -39.60 21.83 -9.56
CA LEU A 622 -40.44 22.45 -8.54
C LEU A 622 -40.11 23.94 -8.49
N ARG A 623 -41.13 24.77 -8.73
CA ARG A 623 -41.06 26.22 -8.60
C ARG A 623 -41.86 26.64 -7.38
N VAL A 624 -41.32 27.56 -6.61
CA VAL A 624 -42.00 28.15 -5.44
C VAL A 624 -41.92 29.66 -5.53
N ILE A 625 -42.92 30.34 -4.97
CA ILE A 625 -43.04 31.79 -5.02
C ILE A 625 -42.82 32.35 -3.62
N ALA A 626 -42.06 33.42 -3.49
CA ALA A 626 -41.92 34.12 -2.22
C ALA A 626 -43.19 34.90 -1.86
N SER A 627 -43.68 34.72 -0.64
CA SER A 627 -44.84 35.46 -0.11
C SER A 627 -44.47 36.85 0.43
N ALA A 628 -43.17 37.13 0.58
CA ALA A 628 -42.61 38.39 1.09
C ALA A 628 -41.21 38.60 0.50
N ASP A 629 -40.58 39.74 0.79
CA ASP A 629 -39.17 39.96 0.46
C ASP A 629 -38.28 39.14 1.39
N LEU A 630 -37.42 38.32 0.81
CA LEU A 630 -36.56 37.36 1.51
C LEU A 630 -35.09 37.57 1.15
N ASN A 631 -34.23 37.12 2.06
CA ASN A 631 -32.80 36.97 1.79
C ASN A 631 -32.52 35.53 1.37
N LEU A 632 -31.86 35.36 0.24
CA LEU A 632 -31.13 34.12 -0.06
C LEU A 632 -29.84 34.13 0.73
N ARG A 633 -29.57 33.06 1.49
CA ARG A 633 -28.43 33.00 2.40
C ARG A 633 -27.47 31.86 2.06
N LYS A 634 -26.22 31.99 2.52
CA LYS A 634 -25.18 30.97 2.28
C LYS A 634 -25.46 29.65 2.99
N GLN A 635 -26.16 29.68 4.12
CA GLN A 635 -26.54 28.53 4.95
C GLN A 635 -28.01 28.65 5.37
N PRO A 636 -28.68 27.54 5.75
CA PRO A 636 -30.07 27.52 6.20
C PRO A 636 -30.19 28.07 7.64
N SER A 637 -29.88 29.36 7.80
CA SER A 637 -29.91 30.06 9.09
C SER A 637 -30.14 31.55 8.88
N VAL A 638 -30.95 32.16 9.76
CA VAL A 638 -31.22 33.61 9.74
C VAL A 638 -29.98 34.46 10.02
N ASN A 639 -28.96 33.88 10.65
CA ASN A 639 -27.69 34.54 10.97
C ASN A 639 -26.65 34.40 9.85
N SER A 640 -26.93 33.60 8.81
CA SER A 640 -25.99 33.38 7.71
C SER A 640 -25.91 34.61 6.77
N PRO A 641 -24.72 34.96 6.23
CA PRO A 641 -24.58 36.07 5.30
C PRO A 641 -25.54 35.98 4.11
N ARG A 642 -26.11 37.13 3.73
CA ARG A 642 -26.96 37.28 2.55
C ARG A 642 -26.11 37.08 1.29
N VAL A 643 -26.61 36.23 0.38
CA VAL A 643 -26.09 36.04 -0.98
C VAL A 643 -26.81 36.97 -1.94
N SER A 644 -28.15 36.98 -1.90
CA SER A 644 -29.00 37.86 -2.72
C SER A 644 -30.38 38.10 -2.07
N GLY A 645 -31.27 38.81 -2.75
CA GLY A 645 -32.69 38.92 -2.43
C GLY A 645 -33.56 38.00 -3.28
N LEU A 646 -34.73 37.66 -2.75
CA LEU A 646 -35.85 37.05 -3.47
C LEU A 646 -37.08 37.88 -3.12
N PHE A 647 -37.59 38.66 -4.06
CA PHE A 647 -38.67 39.62 -3.79
C PHE A 647 -40.03 38.94 -3.73
N ALA A 648 -41.01 39.59 -3.09
CA ALA A 648 -42.38 39.10 -3.05
C ALA A 648 -42.91 38.83 -4.47
N ASN A 649 -43.54 37.66 -4.64
CA ASN A 649 -44.01 37.09 -5.91
C ASN A 649 -42.92 36.66 -6.91
N GLU A 650 -41.63 36.75 -6.55
CA GLU A 650 -40.55 36.20 -7.37
C GLU A 650 -40.50 34.66 -7.25
N VAL A 651 -40.19 34.01 -8.38
CA VAL A 651 -40.07 32.56 -8.43
C VAL A 651 -38.66 32.12 -8.06
N LEU A 652 -38.59 31.18 -7.14
CA LEU A 652 -37.40 30.40 -6.82
C LEU A 652 -37.51 29.02 -7.46
N ASN A 653 -36.56 28.69 -8.32
CA ASN A 653 -36.43 27.34 -8.87
C ASN A 653 -35.75 26.47 -7.81
N VAL A 654 -36.45 25.45 -7.31
CA VAL A 654 -35.92 24.58 -6.26
C VAL A 654 -34.86 23.67 -6.86
N LEU A 655 -33.68 23.66 -6.25
CA LEU A 655 -32.52 22.87 -6.69
C LEU A 655 -32.25 21.66 -5.80
N GLU A 656 -33.14 21.37 -4.85
CA GLU A 656 -33.03 20.19 -4.00
C GLU A 656 -33.26 18.90 -4.80
N PRO A 657 -32.48 17.84 -4.54
CA PRO A 657 -32.57 16.59 -5.29
C PRO A 657 -33.87 15.81 -4.99
N ASP A 658 -34.36 15.87 -3.76
CA ASP A 658 -35.64 15.29 -3.36
C ASP A 658 -36.75 16.35 -3.39
N LEU A 659 -37.36 16.50 -4.57
CA LEU A 659 -38.47 17.44 -4.76
C LEU A 659 -39.71 17.09 -3.94
N ALA A 660 -39.89 15.82 -3.52
CA ALA A 660 -41.01 15.42 -2.68
C ALA A 660 -40.78 15.90 -1.24
N ALA A 661 -39.58 15.73 -0.70
CA ALA A 661 -39.19 16.29 0.60
C ALA A 661 -39.20 17.83 0.58
N ALA A 662 -38.74 18.46 -0.50
CA ALA A 662 -38.77 19.92 -0.65
C ALA A 662 -40.22 20.46 -0.62
N ARG A 663 -41.18 19.77 -1.25
CA ARG A 663 -42.61 20.14 -1.19
C ARG A 663 -43.16 20.14 0.23
N LEU A 664 -42.73 19.20 1.08
CA LEU A 664 -43.20 19.11 2.47
C LEU A 664 -42.69 20.26 3.34
N LYS A 665 -41.57 20.90 2.98
CA LYS A 665 -40.99 22.04 3.71
C LYS A 665 -41.70 23.36 3.43
N ILE A 666 -42.41 23.49 2.30
CA ILE A 666 -43.05 24.74 1.88
C ILE A 666 -44.06 25.19 2.96
N GLY A 667 -43.94 26.42 3.43
CA GLY A 667 -44.79 26.98 4.48
C GLY A 667 -44.45 26.52 5.91
N GLN A 668 -43.48 25.62 6.10
CA GLN A 668 -43.15 25.10 7.42
C GLN A 668 -42.18 26.02 8.18
N PRO A 669 -42.44 26.33 9.47
CA PRO A 669 -41.55 27.14 10.29
C PRO A 669 -40.19 26.47 10.46
N GLU A 670 -39.14 27.30 10.52
CA GLU A 670 -37.73 26.88 10.69
C GLU A 670 -37.15 25.97 9.60
N GLN A 671 -37.93 25.62 8.57
CA GLN A 671 -37.45 24.86 7.42
C GLN A 671 -36.86 25.79 6.34
N TRP A 672 -35.89 25.27 5.59
CA TRP A 672 -35.20 26.02 4.54
C TRP A 672 -35.24 25.24 3.22
N ILE A 673 -35.36 25.98 2.12
CA ILE A 673 -35.34 25.43 0.76
C ILE A 673 -34.18 26.06 0.00
N TYR A 674 -33.35 25.21 -0.61
CA TYR A 674 -32.28 25.66 -1.50
C TYR A 674 -32.78 25.83 -2.94
N GLY A 675 -32.47 26.97 -3.55
CA GLY A 675 -32.92 27.26 -4.92
C GLY A 675 -32.17 28.40 -5.59
N GLU A 676 -32.59 28.68 -6.81
CA GLU A 676 -32.03 29.71 -7.69
C GLU A 676 -33.10 30.74 -8.04
N ASN A 677 -32.80 32.03 -7.86
CA ASN A 677 -33.71 33.12 -8.22
C ASN A 677 -33.69 33.40 -9.74
N SER A 678 -34.49 34.37 -10.19
CA SER A 678 -34.57 34.76 -11.60
C SER A 678 -33.26 35.30 -12.18
N LYS A 679 -32.30 35.69 -11.33
CA LYS A 679 -30.99 36.22 -11.70
C LYS A 679 -29.89 35.14 -11.76
N GLY A 680 -30.24 33.86 -11.52
CA GLY A 680 -29.27 32.76 -11.48
C GLY A 680 -28.47 32.68 -10.18
N GLU A 681 -28.86 33.44 -9.14
CA GLU A 681 -28.18 33.46 -7.86
C GLU A 681 -28.77 32.39 -6.93
N ARG A 682 -27.90 31.56 -6.34
CA ARG A 682 -28.29 30.39 -5.56
C ARG A 682 -28.13 30.63 -4.06
N GLY A 683 -29.10 30.17 -3.28
CA GLY A 683 -29.02 30.27 -1.83
C GLY A 683 -30.19 29.61 -1.10
N TRP A 684 -30.09 29.61 0.23
CA TRP A 684 -31.13 29.10 1.12
C TRP A 684 -32.18 30.18 1.37
N ALA A 685 -33.44 29.84 1.07
CA ALA A 685 -34.62 30.65 1.38
C ALA A 685 -35.38 30.04 2.56
N ALA A 686 -35.94 30.90 3.41
CA ALA A 686 -36.80 30.51 4.51
C ALA A 686 -38.12 29.93 3.99
N ALA A 687 -38.36 28.63 4.22
CA ALA A 687 -39.45 27.90 3.59
C ALA A 687 -40.85 28.35 4.06
N TRP A 688 -40.95 28.89 5.29
CA TRP A 688 -42.18 29.47 5.84
C TRP A 688 -42.66 30.75 5.16
N PHE A 689 -41.86 31.33 4.26
CA PHE A 689 -42.26 32.44 3.39
C PHE A 689 -42.35 32.04 1.92
N LEU A 690 -42.41 30.73 1.63
CA LEU A 690 -42.57 30.20 0.29
C LEU A 690 -43.95 29.56 0.15
N LYS A 691 -44.55 29.73 -1.03
CA LYS A 691 -45.78 29.03 -1.46
C LYS A 691 -45.50 28.28 -2.75
N ALA A 692 -46.26 27.21 -3.02
CA ALA A 692 -46.19 26.54 -4.31
C ALA A 692 -46.49 27.55 -5.44
N ALA A 693 -45.70 27.50 -6.53
CA ALA A 693 -45.86 28.39 -7.66
C ALA A 693 -47.10 28.11 -8.50
#